data_AF-A0A2P4Z2E4-F1
#
_entry.id   AF-A0A2P4Z2E4-F1
#
_cell.length_a   1.000
_cell.length_b   1.000
_cell.length_c   1.000
_cell.angle_alpha   90.00
_cell.angle_beta   90.00
_cell.angle_gamma   90.00
#
_symmetry.space_group_name_H-M   'P 1'
#
loop_
_entity.id
_entity.type
_entity.pdbx_description
1 polymer ?
#
loop_
_entity_poly.entity_id
_entity_poly.type
_entity_poly.pdbx_seq_one_letter_code
_entity_poly.pdbx_strand_id
1 'polypeptide(L)'
;MNSFGVINGQGEDDEDLELQRALSESLREFNKTKNISENNGIQTLDDNDIELINNSVTFNDLINYSEYMQNELVNILNLNNNNSKKKSDIGSLTQIITGKRVIIDDKLNEHFNEVYDPCKDKELKPLPIENVNEIIETIFGINGNLLAQDEDIKRWIYHSIEFICNSIPKEEDESKTGFFKESRSIFTLKENFTSMNYCLIQQGGGPCGVLASLNGFIIRQLIFNPTRLKMIKEEHQEDLVEYLNSIDEEDCWEALIQSICMIFFQSSPESKYRVIQYKPCEKMEAFQRNRNFDFMSNCLIGSENNLYYYVEYDDIMEVYKFYSRRLKSGIFSNIGSLFSILVSIVGSRTPNQIRLDMDDFTNPLVGMFGHCSQELVNLFITGSAVSNVFDGVKILNDSGGGTVTGAGNMNGSLSLKGIYKKSILGYLTEHEALQYCKVGLNYKYPLYPIWIIVNKNHYKCSFSFNFNECILTVSQEFIQVMQKAFEKFDTENSGFIFDHQLEKFLSEINLKDCMFELMKLCENGIVLWNDLKKCILNLVGIENEEDNQLRGSKTGDHSLASQYKLWTSVYIFDGQNHIGKKLIVSTIFPLENYSRTRKLYETFSSNHKQNGNDKRKSIEELDLISTLQTRWGGETVIETKILNL
;
A
#
# COMPACT_ATOMS: atom_id res chain seq x y z
N MET A 1 40.85 5.52 44.83
CA MET A 1 40.59 5.84 43.41
C MET A 1 39.99 4.61 42.73
N ASN A 2 38.76 4.27 43.12
CA ASN A 2 37.97 3.16 42.61
C ASN A 2 36.52 3.65 42.49
N SER A 3 35.77 3.05 41.56
CA SER A 3 34.36 3.23 41.19
C SER A 3 34.08 4.27 40.10
N PHE A 4 34.22 3.85 38.84
CA PHE A 4 33.33 4.30 37.78
C PHE A 4 32.03 3.51 37.90
N GLY A 5 30.93 4.23 38.12
CA GLY A 5 29.59 3.68 38.19
C GLY A 5 29.11 3.21 36.82
N VAL A 6 28.53 2.01 36.83
CA VAL A 6 27.69 1.45 35.77
C VAL A 6 26.52 2.40 35.55
N ILE A 7 26.40 2.93 34.33
CA ILE A 7 25.15 3.56 33.86
C ILE A 7 24.30 2.40 33.35
N ASN A 8 23.31 1.99 34.15
CA ASN A 8 22.29 1.03 33.74
C ASN A 8 21.47 1.63 32.60
N GLY A 9 21.18 0.81 31.58
CA GLY A 9 20.20 1.09 30.56
C GLY A 9 18.80 1.28 31.18
N GLN A 10 18.17 2.40 30.86
CA GLN A 10 16.76 2.71 31.12
C GLN A 10 16.15 3.38 29.88
N GLY A 11 16.66 3.08 28.68
CA GLY A 11 16.23 3.71 27.43
C GLY A 11 15.37 2.83 26.51
N GLU A 12 15.34 1.52 26.75
CA GLU A 12 14.63 0.56 25.88
C GLU A 12 13.18 0.32 26.36
N ASP A 13 12.92 0.36 27.67
CA ASP A 13 11.59 0.08 28.24
C ASP A 13 10.53 1.16 27.90
N ASP A 14 10.94 2.42 27.68
CA ASP A 14 10.02 3.53 27.39
C ASP A 14 9.52 3.54 25.93
N GLU A 15 10.29 3.05 24.95
CA GLU A 15 9.91 3.07 23.52
C GLU A 15 8.80 2.04 23.21
N ASP A 16 8.85 0.86 23.84
CA ASP A 16 7.85 -0.21 23.68
C ASP A 16 6.49 0.18 24.29
N LEU A 17 6.51 0.80 25.48
CA LEU A 17 5.32 1.38 26.11
C LEU A 17 4.64 2.41 25.22
N GLU A 18 5.41 3.20 24.49
CA GLU A 18 4.92 4.27 23.63
C GLU A 18 4.26 3.76 22.35
N LEU A 19 4.72 2.63 21.77
CA LEU A 19 4.05 1.99 20.65
C LEU A 19 2.72 1.37 21.06
N GLN A 20 2.72 0.64 22.17
CA GLN A 20 1.52 0.05 22.73
C GLN A 20 0.49 1.13 23.07
N ARG A 21 0.95 2.27 23.61
CA ARG A 21 0.13 3.47 23.82
C ARG A 21 -0.40 4.02 22.50
N ALA A 22 0.43 4.27 21.49
CA ALA A 22 -0.04 4.79 20.20
C ALA A 22 -1.05 3.86 19.51
N LEU A 23 -0.85 2.54 19.54
CA LEU A 23 -1.76 1.53 18.99
C LEU A 23 -3.04 1.40 19.84
N SER A 24 -2.92 1.32 21.16
CA SER A 24 -4.08 1.28 22.07
C SER A 24 -4.85 2.61 22.10
N GLU A 25 -4.23 3.74 21.82
CA GLU A 25 -4.84 5.08 21.66
C GLU A 25 -5.56 5.18 20.33
N SER A 26 -4.93 4.71 19.24
CA SER A 26 -5.59 4.58 17.93
C SER A 26 -6.65 3.48 17.92
N LEU A 27 -6.83 2.71 19.01
CA LEU A 27 -7.95 1.79 19.25
C LEU A 27 -8.84 2.24 20.42
N ARG A 28 -8.42 3.22 21.22
CA ARG A 28 -9.27 3.92 22.20
C ARG A 28 -9.98 5.11 21.59
N GLU A 29 -9.49 5.61 20.44
CA GLU A 29 -10.31 6.13 19.36
C GLU A 29 -11.52 5.20 19.08
N PHE A 30 -11.43 3.91 19.41
CA PHE A 30 -12.43 2.88 19.08
C PHE A 30 -13.23 2.28 20.24
N ASN A 31 -12.91 2.50 21.52
CA ASN A 31 -13.73 1.94 22.61
C ASN A 31 -13.58 2.62 23.99
N LYS A 32 -14.63 3.34 24.43
CA LYS A 32 -15.50 2.97 25.58
C LYS A 32 -16.61 3.99 25.85
N THR A 33 -17.86 3.53 25.72
CA THR A 33 -19.10 4.13 26.27
C THR A 33 -19.46 3.62 27.67
N LYS A 34 -18.56 2.91 28.38
CA LYS A 34 -18.82 2.46 29.76
C LYS A 34 -17.61 2.68 30.66
N ASN A 35 -17.78 3.57 31.63
CA ASN A 35 -16.90 3.89 32.76
C ASN A 35 -16.07 5.18 32.68
N ILE A 36 -16.57 6.26 32.06
CA ILE A 36 -16.10 7.62 32.44
C ILE A 36 -16.78 8.08 33.74
N SER A 37 -17.90 7.47 34.15
CA SER A 37 -18.60 7.87 35.38
C SER A 37 -18.09 7.22 36.67
N GLU A 38 -17.30 6.15 36.61
CA GLU A 38 -16.97 5.38 37.83
C GLU A 38 -15.52 4.84 37.81
N ASN A 39 -14.54 5.74 38.00
CA ASN A 39 -13.45 5.62 38.97
C ASN A 39 -12.22 6.48 38.60
N ASN A 40 -12.04 7.54 39.41
CA ASN A 40 -10.80 8.19 39.83
C ASN A 40 -9.77 8.63 38.76
N GLY A 41 -9.93 9.85 38.25
CA GLY A 41 -8.78 10.65 37.77
C GLY A 41 -9.04 11.71 36.70
N ILE A 42 -10.10 11.61 35.90
CA ILE A 42 -10.31 12.51 34.75
C ILE A 42 -11.42 13.50 35.07
N GLN A 43 -11.10 14.58 35.79
CA GLN A 43 -12.04 15.64 36.16
C GLN A 43 -12.09 16.82 35.17
N THR A 44 -11.67 16.65 33.89
CA THR A 44 -11.40 17.80 33.00
C THR A 44 -11.90 17.71 31.55
N LEU A 45 -12.78 16.78 31.20
CA LEU A 45 -13.40 16.74 29.86
C LEU A 45 -14.74 17.49 29.90
N ASP A 46 -14.99 18.39 28.94
CA ASP A 46 -16.29 19.07 28.81
C ASP A 46 -17.33 18.16 28.11
N ASP A 47 -18.62 18.51 28.20
CA ASP A 47 -19.70 17.68 27.63
C ASP A 47 -19.56 17.52 26.09
N ASN A 48 -18.98 18.52 25.41
CA ASN A 48 -18.71 18.48 23.98
C ASN A 48 -17.58 17.49 23.64
N ASP A 49 -16.53 17.41 24.46
CA ASP A 49 -15.45 16.42 24.31
C ASP A 49 -16.00 14.99 24.46
N ILE A 50 -16.93 14.77 25.39
CA ILE A 50 -17.57 13.46 25.62
C ILE A 50 -18.46 13.07 24.44
N GLU A 51 -19.27 13.98 23.91
CA GLU A 51 -20.10 13.73 22.72
C GLU A 51 -19.22 13.43 21.48
N LEU A 52 -18.09 14.13 21.34
CA LEU A 52 -17.14 13.92 20.26
C LEU A 52 -16.48 12.54 20.31
N ILE A 53 -16.04 12.11 21.51
CA ILE A 53 -15.46 10.78 21.73
C ILE A 53 -16.52 9.68 21.52
N ASN A 54 -17.78 9.92 21.92
CA ASN A 54 -18.85 8.94 21.73
C ASN A 54 -19.24 8.73 20.26
N ASN A 55 -18.92 9.68 19.38
CA ASN A 55 -19.16 9.61 17.94
C ASN A 55 -17.96 9.02 17.15
N SER A 56 -16.91 8.57 17.83
CA SER A 56 -15.75 7.96 17.17
C SER A 56 -16.02 6.54 16.67
N VAL A 57 -15.23 6.10 15.70
CA VAL A 57 -15.35 4.81 15.02
C VAL A 57 -15.04 3.67 15.98
N THR A 58 -15.90 2.66 16.13
CA THR A 58 -15.69 1.52 17.04
C THR A 58 -14.99 0.32 16.39
N PHE A 59 -14.47 -0.62 17.20
CA PHE A 59 -13.91 -1.88 16.66
C PHE A 59 -14.95 -2.68 15.85
N ASN A 60 -16.23 -2.58 16.23
CA ASN A 60 -17.33 -3.12 15.43
C ASN A 60 -17.47 -2.41 14.09
N ASP A 61 -17.29 -1.09 14.04
CA ASP A 61 -17.32 -0.35 12.79
C ASP A 61 -16.16 -0.75 11.88
N LEU A 62 -14.98 -1.04 12.45
CA LEU A 62 -13.85 -1.59 11.68
C LEU A 62 -14.17 -2.97 11.10
N ILE A 63 -14.82 -3.86 11.88
CA ILE A 63 -15.32 -5.15 11.38
C ILE A 63 -16.33 -4.92 10.25
N ASN A 64 -17.35 -4.09 10.48
CA ASN A 64 -18.41 -3.81 9.52
C ASN A 64 -17.86 -3.19 8.23
N TYR A 65 -16.93 -2.24 8.35
CA TYR A 65 -16.23 -1.64 7.23
C TYR A 65 -15.43 -2.70 6.46
N SER A 66 -14.68 -3.55 7.15
CA SER A 66 -13.88 -4.60 6.52
C SER A 66 -14.74 -5.64 5.80
N GLU A 67 -15.91 -6.00 6.35
CA GLU A 67 -16.90 -6.88 5.70
C GLU A 67 -17.50 -6.22 4.46
N TYR A 68 -17.88 -4.95 4.56
CA TYR A 68 -18.39 -4.18 3.44
C TYR A 68 -17.34 -4.06 2.32
N MET A 69 -16.11 -3.69 2.67
CA MET A 69 -14.98 -3.60 1.74
C MET A 69 -14.62 -4.95 1.12
N GLN A 70 -14.79 -6.06 1.83
CA GLN A 70 -14.57 -7.39 1.26
C GLN A 70 -15.59 -7.71 0.15
N ASN A 71 -16.84 -7.30 0.31
CA ASN A 71 -17.86 -7.44 -0.73
C ASN A 71 -17.57 -6.49 -1.91
N GLU A 72 -17.21 -5.24 -1.62
CA GLU A 72 -16.81 -4.27 -2.64
C GLU A 72 -15.58 -4.70 -3.41
N LEU A 73 -14.61 -5.32 -2.75
CA LEU A 73 -13.44 -5.92 -3.39
C LEU A 73 -13.88 -6.97 -4.43
N VAL A 74 -14.80 -7.87 -4.07
CA VAL A 74 -15.34 -8.85 -5.02
C VAL A 74 -16.02 -8.15 -6.20
N ASN A 75 -16.78 -7.07 -5.97
CA ASN A 75 -17.42 -6.29 -7.03
C ASN A 75 -16.39 -5.59 -7.94
N ILE A 76 -15.39 -4.91 -7.36
CA ILE A 76 -14.31 -4.21 -8.07
C ILE A 76 -13.43 -5.19 -8.86
N LEU A 77 -13.26 -6.40 -8.36
CA LEU A 77 -12.55 -7.48 -9.05
C LEU A 77 -13.40 -8.10 -10.17
N ASN A 78 -14.73 -8.12 -10.02
CA ASN A 78 -15.68 -8.59 -11.04
C ASN A 78 -15.88 -7.60 -12.19
N LEU A 79 -16.01 -6.31 -11.90
CA LEU A 79 -16.20 -5.23 -12.88
C LEU A 79 -14.98 -5.05 -13.78
N ASN A 80 -13.84 -5.60 -13.40
CA ASN A 80 -12.54 -5.26 -13.97
C ASN A 80 -12.22 -5.92 -15.31
N ASN A 81 -13.17 -6.57 -15.97
CA ASN A 81 -12.96 -7.10 -17.29
C ASN A 81 -14.23 -6.94 -18.11
N ASN A 82 -14.07 -6.59 -19.38
CA ASN A 82 -15.03 -6.95 -20.42
C ASN A 82 -15.15 -8.49 -20.47
N ASN A 83 -15.85 -9.10 -19.50
CA ASN A 83 -16.27 -10.50 -19.38
C ASN A 83 -15.22 -11.61 -19.70
N SER A 84 -14.09 -11.69 -18.99
CA SER A 84 -13.14 -12.83 -19.17
C SER A 84 -12.84 -13.67 -17.92
N LYS A 85 -12.90 -13.13 -16.70
CA LYS A 85 -12.61 -13.93 -15.49
C LYS A 85 -13.70 -14.96 -15.21
N LYS A 86 -13.29 -16.17 -14.83
CA LYS A 86 -14.21 -17.27 -14.53
C LYS A 86 -14.92 -17.00 -13.19
N LYS A 87 -16.24 -17.23 -13.13
CA LYS A 87 -17.02 -17.10 -11.88
C LYS A 87 -16.53 -18.02 -10.76
N SER A 88 -16.08 -19.23 -11.09
CA SER A 88 -15.50 -20.17 -10.13
C SER A 88 -14.24 -19.60 -9.48
N ASP A 89 -13.40 -18.96 -10.28
CA ASP A 89 -12.12 -18.38 -9.86
C ASP A 89 -12.31 -17.18 -8.90
N ILE A 90 -13.35 -16.37 -9.12
CA ILE A 90 -13.77 -15.33 -8.16
C ILE A 90 -14.21 -15.96 -6.83
N GLY A 91 -14.96 -17.07 -6.88
CA GLY A 91 -15.34 -17.84 -5.70
C GLY A 91 -14.12 -18.40 -4.95
N SER A 92 -13.16 -18.95 -5.69
CA SER A 92 -11.87 -19.42 -5.18
C SER A 92 -11.09 -18.30 -4.48
N LEU A 93 -10.96 -17.13 -5.11
CA LEU A 93 -10.30 -15.98 -4.48
C LEU A 93 -11.02 -15.59 -3.19
N THR A 94 -12.35 -15.49 -3.24
CA THR A 94 -13.18 -15.13 -2.06
C THR A 94 -12.93 -16.11 -0.91
N GLN A 95 -12.82 -17.40 -1.20
CA GLN A 95 -12.48 -18.42 -0.20
C GLN A 95 -11.09 -18.20 0.40
N ILE A 96 -10.07 -17.92 -0.43
CA ILE A 96 -8.70 -17.65 0.01
C ILE A 96 -8.68 -16.43 0.95
N ILE A 97 -9.29 -15.32 0.53
CA ILE A 97 -9.20 -14.06 1.29
C ILE A 97 -10.17 -13.98 2.48
N THR A 98 -11.11 -14.93 2.65
CA THR A 98 -11.97 -15.01 3.86
C THR A 98 -11.30 -15.80 4.99
N GLY A 99 -10.15 -16.45 4.75
CA GLY A 99 -9.46 -17.25 5.76
C GLY A 99 -10.24 -18.52 6.16
N LYS A 100 -11.22 -18.96 5.36
CA LYS A 100 -11.83 -20.28 5.56
C LYS A 100 -10.78 -21.32 5.22
N ARG A 101 -10.15 -21.93 6.25
CA ARG A 101 -9.08 -22.94 6.13
C ARG A 101 -9.32 -23.83 4.92
N VAL A 102 -8.53 -23.59 3.88
CA VAL A 102 -8.55 -24.41 2.67
C VAL A 102 -7.93 -25.75 3.08
N ILE A 103 -8.71 -26.82 3.03
CA ILE A 103 -8.20 -28.17 3.34
C ILE A 103 -7.23 -28.54 2.22
N ILE A 104 -5.95 -28.62 2.58
CA ILE A 104 -4.90 -29.12 1.69
C ILE A 104 -4.76 -30.61 2.00
N ASP A 105 -4.97 -31.46 1.00
CA ASP A 105 -4.67 -32.89 1.14
C ASP A 105 -3.15 -33.07 1.25
N ASP A 106 -2.66 -33.30 2.47
CA ASP A 106 -1.25 -33.52 2.79
C ASP A 106 -0.64 -34.81 2.17
N LYS A 107 -1.44 -35.61 1.47
CA LYS A 107 -1.02 -36.89 0.88
C LYS A 107 -0.03 -36.75 -0.29
N LEU A 108 0.20 -35.54 -0.80
CA LEU A 108 1.18 -35.26 -1.86
C LEU A 108 2.53 -34.74 -1.32
N ASN A 109 2.69 -34.63 -0.01
CA ASN A 109 3.91 -34.13 0.63
C ASN A 109 5.01 -35.23 0.69
N GLU A 110 5.47 -35.71 -0.45
CA GLU A 110 6.74 -36.43 -0.53
C GLU A 110 7.87 -35.38 -0.42
N HIS A 111 8.80 -35.55 0.54
CA HIS A 111 10.04 -34.75 0.73
C HIS A 111 9.96 -33.50 1.64
N PHE A 112 9.53 -33.64 2.91
CA PHE A 112 9.66 -32.58 3.93
C PHE A 112 11.12 -32.20 4.31
N ASN A 113 12.13 -33.00 3.92
CA ASN A 113 13.52 -32.81 4.36
C ASN A 113 14.46 -32.31 3.26
N GLU A 114 13.98 -31.99 2.06
CA GLU A 114 14.79 -31.45 0.98
C GLU A 114 14.43 -29.99 0.70
N VAL A 115 15.45 -29.15 0.52
CA VAL A 115 15.29 -27.76 0.06
C VAL A 115 14.60 -27.78 -1.30
N TYR A 116 13.61 -26.91 -1.48
CA TYR A 116 12.82 -26.84 -2.71
C TYR A 116 13.71 -26.66 -3.94
N ASP A 117 13.59 -27.55 -4.93
CA ASP A 117 14.30 -27.48 -6.20
C ASP A 117 13.30 -27.52 -7.36
N PRO A 118 13.11 -26.43 -8.12
CA PRO A 118 12.11 -26.37 -9.17
C PRO A 118 12.36 -27.36 -10.31
N CYS A 119 13.60 -27.86 -10.51
CA CYS A 119 13.85 -28.85 -11.55
C CYS A 119 13.41 -30.27 -11.16
N LYS A 120 13.23 -30.54 -9.86
CA LYS A 120 12.75 -31.83 -9.34
C LYS A 120 11.25 -31.84 -9.11
N ASP A 121 10.60 -30.69 -9.23
CA ASP A 121 9.18 -30.51 -9.03
C ASP A 121 8.39 -31.11 -10.20
N LYS A 122 7.66 -32.20 -9.94
CA LYS A 122 6.92 -32.96 -10.97
C LYS A 122 5.76 -32.15 -11.60
N GLU A 123 5.31 -31.08 -10.94
CA GLU A 123 4.24 -30.22 -11.45
C GLU A 123 4.76 -29.17 -12.45
N LEU A 124 6.06 -28.86 -12.40
CA LEU A 124 6.67 -27.87 -13.25
C LEU A 124 7.29 -28.49 -14.51
N LYS A 125 7.30 -27.72 -15.59
CA LYS A 125 8.01 -28.03 -16.83
C LYS A 125 8.92 -26.86 -17.22
N PRO A 126 10.00 -27.09 -17.99
CA PRO A 126 10.84 -26.00 -18.46
C PRO A 126 10.05 -24.94 -19.24
N LEU A 127 10.32 -23.67 -18.96
CA LEU A 127 9.75 -22.54 -19.70
C LEU A 127 10.49 -22.38 -21.05
N PRO A 128 9.78 -22.26 -22.18
CA PRO A 128 10.42 -22.06 -23.47
C PRO A 128 11.30 -20.80 -23.49
N ILE A 129 12.47 -20.90 -24.14
CA ILE A 129 13.48 -19.83 -24.16
C ILE A 129 12.96 -18.51 -24.75
N GLU A 130 12.05 -18.57 -25.72
CA GLU A 130 11.42 -17.38 -26.31
C GLU A 130 10.60 -16.62 -25.25
N ASN A 131 9.83 -17.35 -24.44
CA ASN A 131 9.04 -16.76 -23.34
C ASN A 131 9.95 -16.20 -22.24
N VAL A 132 11.07 -16.89 -21.93
CA VAL A 132 12.08 -16.38 -20.99
C VAL A 132 12.62 -15.05 -21.51
N ASN A 133 13.05 -15.00 -22.78
CA ASN A 133 13.60 -13.78 -23.38
C ASN A 133 12.62 -12.61 -23.34
N GLU A 134 11.34 -12.83 -23.67
CA GLU A 134 10.33 -11.76 -23.61
C GLU A 134 10.08 -11.24 -22.19
N ILE A 135 10.03 -12.14 -21.19
CA ILE A 135 9.82 -11.76 -19.79
C ILE A 135 11.03 -10.99 -19.27
N ILE A 136 12.24 -11.51 -19.49
CA ILE A 136 13.49 -10.87 -19.02
C ILE A 136 13.73 -9.56 -19.76
N GLU A 137 13.40 -9.46 -21.05
CA GLU A 137 13.41 -8.20 -21.80
C GLU A 137 12.47 -7.17 -21.17
N THR A 138 11.25 -7.57 -20.83
CA THR A 138 10.27 -6.66 -20.22
C THR A 138 10.75 -6.18 -18.84
N ILE A 139 11.42 -7.05 -18.08
CA ILE A 139 11.90 -6.72 -16.73
C ILE A 139 13.14 -5.82 -16.78
N PHE A 140 14.16 -6.18 -17.57
CA PHE A 140 15.48 -5.55 -17.51
C PHE A 140 15.90 -4.80 -18.79
N GLY A 141 15.23 -4.98 -19.92
CA GLY A 141 15.56 -4.27 -21.19
C GLY A 141 16.81 -4.81 -21.88
N ILE A 142 17.03 -6.12 -21.82
CA ILE A 142 18.29 -6.80 -22.16
C ILE A 142 18.70 -6.65 -23.64
N ASN A 143 17.78 -6.32 -24.55
CA ASN A 143 18.00 -6.16 -25.99
C ASN A 143 18.21 -4.69 -26.41
N GLY A 144 19.02 -3.95 -25.65
CA GLY A 144 19.51 -2.61 -26.04
C GLY A 144 19.06 -1.46 -25.14
N ASN A 145 18.18 -1.71 -24.17
CA ASN A 145 17.65 -0.72 -23.21
C ASN A 145 17.97 -1.08 -21.75
N LEU A 146 19.10 -1.77 -21.52
CA LEU A 146 19.48 -2.24 -20.19
C LEU A 146 19.87 -1.06 -19.30
N LEU A 147 19.01 -0.75 -18.32
CA LEU A 147 19.22 0.36 -17.39
C LEU A 147 19.91 -0.06 -16.08
N ALA A 148 19.64 -1.28 -15.62
CA ALA A 148 20.22 -1.84 -14.41
C ALA A 148 21.60 -2.46 -14.68
N GLN A 149 22.56 -2.27 -13.77
CA GLN A 149 23.88 -2.88 -13.88
C GLN A 149 23.86 -4.35 -13.40
N ASP A 150 24.92 -5.10 -13.70
CA ASP A 150 25.03 -6.52 -13.29
C ASP A 150 24.83 -6.72 -11.78
N GLU A 151 25.38 -5.84 -10.95
CA GLU A 151 25.20 -5.91 -9.48
C GLU A 151 23.75 -5.63 -9.06
N ASP A 152 23.05 -4.77 -9.79
CA ASP A 152 21.64 -4.47 -9.53
C ASP A 152 20.78 -5.70 -9.85
N ILE A 153 21.04 -6.36 -10.99
CA ILE A 153 20.38 -7.60 -11.40
C ILE A 153 20.67 -8.73 -10.41
N LYS A 154 21.92 -8.86 -9.95
CA LYS A 154 22.29 -9.82 -8.89
C LYS A 154 21.44 -9.62 -7.65
N ARG A 155 21.26 -8.37 -7.19
CA ARG A 155 20.41 -8.09 -6.02
C ARG A 155 18.98 -8.58 -6.19
N TRP A 156 18.42 -8.59 -7.41
CA TRP A 156 17.10 -9.15 -7.68
C TRP A 156 17.08 -10.68 -7.68
N ILE A 157 17.94 -11.31 -8.49
CA ILE A 157 17.91 -12.78 -8.70
C ILE A 157 18.42 -13.58 -7.49
N TYR A 158 19.09 -12.92 -6.54
CA TYR A 158 19.54 -13.53 -5.28
C TYR A 158 18.64 -13.25 -4.09
N HIS A 159 17.66 -12.37 -4.21
CA HIS A 159 16.81 -11.97 -3.09
C HIS A 159 15.87 -13.10 -2.68
N SER A 160 15.96 -13.53 -1.43
CA SER A 160 15.00 -14.43 -0.78
C SER A 160 13.91 -13.63 -0.07
N ILE A 161 12.71 -14.20 0.03
CA ILE A 161 11.62 -13.62 0.80
C ILE A 161 11.77 -14.10 2.24
N GLU A 162 12.01 -13.15 3.13
CA GLU A 162 12.22 -13.38 4.56
C GLU A 162 11.42 -12.39 5.40
N PHE A 163 10.87 -12.89 6.50
CA PHE A 163 10.23 -12.10 7.54
C PHE A 163 11.24 -11.70 8.62
N ILE A 164 10.96 -10.62 9.35
CA ILE A 164 11.81 -10.15 10.47
C ILE A 164 12.10 -11.28 11.47
N CYS A 165 11.11 -12.12 11.83
CA CYS A 165 11.29 -13.22 12.77
C CYS A 165 12.40 -14.21 12.38
N ASN A 166 12.65 -14.37 11.08
CA ASN A 166 13.61 -15.36 10.57
C ASN A 166 15.06 -14.90 10.70
N SER A 167 15.29 -13.62 10.99
CA SER A 167 16.62 -13.02 11.14
C SER A 167 17.16 -13.03 12.58
N ILE A 168 16.32 -13.40 13.56
CA ILE A 168 16.71 -13.48 14.98
C ILE A 168 17.39 -14.83 15.21
N PRO A 169 18.62 -14.89 15.75
CA PRO A 169 19.24 -16.17 16.10
C PRO A 169 18.34 -16.90 17.10
N LYS A 170 17.98 -18.14 16.82
CA LYS A 170 17.32 -19.01 17.79
C LYS A 170 18.31 -19.26 18.94
N GLU A 171 18.21 -18.49 20.02
CA GLU A 171 18.91 -18.83 21.27
C GLU A 171 18.39 -20.19 21.74
N GLU A 172 19.31 -21.10 22.03
CA GLU A 172 19.01 -22.44 22.53
C GLU A 172 18.29 -22.35 23.88
N ASP A 173 17.18 -23.09 24.01
CA ASP A 173 16.38 -23.25 25.21
C ASP A 173 17.22 -23.50 26.48
N GLU A 174 17.23 -22.55 27.42
CA GLU A 174 17.50 -22.84 28.83
C GLU A 174 16.28 -22.54 29.70
N SER A 175 15.50 -23.60 29.91
CA SER A 175 14.69 -23.92 31.08
C SER A 175 14.65 -22.91 32.24
N LYS A 176 13.51 -22.23 32.46
CA LYS A 176 13.04 -21.84 33.80
C LYS A 176 11.51 -21.92 33.96
N THR A 177 11.09 -23.05 34.52
CA THR A 177 10.18 -23.26 35.67
C THR A 177 9.18 -22.16 36.07
N GLY A 178 7.93 -22.58 36.32
CA GLY A 178 6.79 -21.72 36.66
C GLY A 178 6.67 -21.16 38.08
N PHE A 179 5.43 -20.75 38.40
CA PHE A 179 4.91 -19.90 39.51
C PHE A 179 5.08 -18.39 39.25
N PHE A 180 4.04 -17.54 39.19
CA PHE A 180 2.93 -17.36 40.13
C PHE A 180 1.57 -17.15 39.45
N LYS A 181 0.53 -17.71 40.10
CA LYS A 181 -0.89 -17.49 39.79
C LYS A 181 -1.43 -16.62 40.93
N GLU A 182 -1.41 -15.30 40.76
CA GLU A 182 -2.02 -14.36 41.70
C GLU A 182 -2.96 -13.38 40.99
N SER A 183 -3.91 -12.90 41.77
CA SER A 183 -5.18 -12.26 41.45
C SER A 183 -5.13 -11.12 40.43
N ARG A 184 -6.06 -11.23 39.46
CA ARG A 184 -6.32 -10.35 38.31
C ARG A 184 -6.83 -8.97 38.73
N SER A 185 -6.08 -7.93 38.35
CA SER A 185 -6.49 -6.52 38.30
C SER A 185 -6.50 -6.08 36.82
N ILE A 186 -7.55 -5.38 36.38
CA ILE A 186 -7.85 -5.02 34.97
C ILE A 186 -7.01 -3.83 34.45
N PHE A 187 -6.03 -3.32 35.21
CA PHE A 187 -5.23 -2.15 34.82
C PHE A 187 -3.74 -2.32 35.11
N THR A 188 -3.14 -3.33 34.48
CA THR A 188 -1.69 -3.35 34.28
C THR A 188 -1.45 -3.69 32.81
N LEU A 189 -1.18 -2.66 31.99
CA LEU A 189 -0.69 -2.82 30.62
C LEU A 189 0.59 -3.66 30.70
N LYS A 190 0.58 -4.84 30.07
CA LYS A 190 1.79 -5.60 29.84
C LYS A 190 2.57 -4.92 28.72
N GLU A 191 3.64 -4.23 29.08
CA GLU A 191 4.81 -3.93 28.22
C GLU A 191 5.13 -5.18 27.39
N ASN A 192 5.08 -5.14 26.04
CA ASN A 192 5.41 -6.30 25.16
C ASN A 192 5.28 -6.06 23.62
N PHE A 193 5.33 -4.85 23.03
CA PHE A 193 5.50 -4.81 21.54
C PHE A 193 6.95 -5.07 21.17
N THR A 194 7.29 -6.35 21.00
CA THR A 194 8.69 -6.79 20.90
C THR A 194 9.18 -6.96 19.47
N SER A 195 8.28 -6.99 18.48
CA SER A 195 8.69 -7.25 17.09
C SER A 195 7.60 -7.02 16.02
N MET A 196 8.02 -6.55 14.84
CA MET A 196 7.24 -6.59 13.59
C MET A 196 7.56 -7.86 12.78
N ASN A 197 7.37 -9.02 13.41
CA ASN A 197 7.75 -10.31 12.84
C ASN A 197 7.04 -10.63 11.51
N TYR A 198 5.92 -9.98 11.22
CA TYR A 198 5.10 -10.18 10.03
C TYR A 198 5.45 -9.29 8.83
N CYS A 199 6.52 -8.51 8.91
CA CYS A 199 6.97 -7.66 7.80
C CYS A 199 8.17 -8.28 7.05
N LEU A 200 8.19 -8.10 5.73
CA LEU A 200 9.26 -8.57 4.86
C LEU A 200 10.53 -7.71 4.98
N ILE A 201 11.69 -8.36 4.98
CA ILE A 201 13.01 -7.73 5.00
C ILE A 201 13.52 -7.46 3.59
N GLN A 202 14.08 -6.27 3.39
CA GLN A 202 14.87 -5.94 2.22
C GLN A 202 16.36 -6.15 2.52
N GLN A 203 16.92 -7.27 2.04
CA GLN A 203 18.35 -7.58 2.14
C GLN A 203 19.26 -6.61 1.37
N GLY A 204 18.80 -6.07 0.24
CA GLY A 204 19.57 -5.14 -0.61
C GLY A 204 18.69 -4.16 -1.38
N GLY A 205 19.27 -3.04 -1.82
CA GLY A 205 18.59 -1.98 -2.59
C GLY A 205 17.99 -2.48 -3.92
N GLY A 206 16.91 -1.85 -4.38
CA GLY A 206 16.27 -2.17 -5.66
C GLY A 206 14.81 -2.63 -5.53
N PRO A 207 14.54 -3.82 -4.96
CA PRO A 207 13.21 -4.43 -4.95
C PRO A 207 12.20 -3.86 -3.94
N CYS A 208 12.51 -2.76 -3.24
CA CYS A 208 11.65 -2.21 -2.19
C CYS A 208 10.23 -1.90 -2.64
N GLY A 209 10.01 -1.47 -3.89
CA GLY A 209 8.66 -1.22 -4.40
C GLY A 209 7.78 -2.48 -4.44
N VAL A 210 8.38 -3.63 -4.80
CA VAL A 210 7.70 -4.94 -4.78
C VAL A 210 7.46 -5.41 -3.35
N LEU A 211 8.48 -5.32 -2.49
CA LEU A 211 8.39 -5.74 -1.08
C LEU A 211 7.38 -4.90 -0.28
N ALA A 212 7.38 -3.58 -0.47
CA ALA A 212 6.41 -2.70 0.19
C ALA A 212 4.98 -3.03 -0.24
N SER A 213 4.75 -3.29 -1.54
CA SER A 213 3.45 -3.70 -2.06
C SER A 213 2.99 -5.03 -1.45
N LEU A 214 3.87 -6.04 -1.39
CA LEU A 214 3.60 -7.32 -0.72
C LEU A 214 3.25 -7.12 0.76
N ASN A 215 4.03 -6.31 1.49
CA ASN A 215 3.78 -5.98 2.88
C ASN A 215 2.39 -5.35 3.07
N GLY A 216 1.95 -4.47 2.17
CA GLY A 216 0.62 -3.88 2.25
C GLY A 216 -0.51 -4.91 2.14
N PHE A 217 -0.36 -5.89 1.25
CA PHE A 217 -1.33 -7.00 1.17
C PHE A 217 -1.25 -7.95 2.37
N ILE A 218 -0.06 -8.20 2.92
CA ILE A 218 0.11 -9.00 4.14
C ILE A 218 -0.61 -8.33 5.32
N ILE A 219 -0.39 -7.02 5.50
CA ILE A 219 -1.07 -6.22 6.53
C ILE A 219 -2.59 -6.26 6.34
N ARG A 220 -3.08 -6.19 5.09
CA ARG A 220 -4.51 -6.36 4.80
C ARG A 220 -5.05 -7.71 5.29
N GLN A 221 -4.29 -8.80 5.16
CA GLN A 221 -4.73 -10.12 5.60
C GLN A 221 -4.63 -10.33 7.11
N LEU A 222 -3.59 -9.80 7.75
CA LEU A 222 -3.38 -9.98 9.18
C LEU A 222 -4.25 -9.03 10.02
N ILE A 223 -4.40 -7.78 9.57
CA ILE A 223 -5.03 -6.72 10.37
C ILE A 223 -6.47 -6.42 9.91
N PHE A 224 -6.71 -6.30 8.61
CA PHE A 224 -8.00 -5.81 8.07
C PHE A 224 -8.90 -6.91 7.50
N ASN A 225 -8.59 -8.18 7.80
CA ASN A 225 -9.44 -9.30 7.43
C ASN A 225 -10.60 -9.44 8.41
N PRO A 226 -11.87 -9.48 7.97
CA PRO A 226 -13.02 -9.57 8.86
C PRO A 226 -12.99 -10.78 9.80
N THR A 227 -12.49 -11.92 9.32
CA THR A 227 -12.39 -13.15 10.13
C THR A 227 -11.33 -12.97 11.22
N ARG A 228 -10.18 -12.37 10.90
CA ARG A 228 -9.12 -12.07 11.88
C ARG A 228 -9.60 -11.02 12.88
N LEU A 229 -10.25 -9.94 12.44
CA LEU A 229 -10.81 -8.93 13.34
C LEU A 229 -11.80 -9.52 14.35
N LYS A 230 -12.70 -10.42 13.92
CA LYS A 230 -13.61 -11.12 14.84
C LYS A 230 -12.86 -12.00 15.85
N MET A 231 -11.84 -12.73 15.40
CA MET A 231 -10.97 -13.52 16.28
C MET A 231 -10.25 -12.64 17.30
N ILE A 232 -9.68 -11.51 16.87
CA ILE A 232 -9.03 -10.52 17.76
C ILE A 232 -10.02 -10.01 18.81
N LYS A 233 -11.24 -9.69 18.38
CA LYS A 233 -12.29 -9.24 19.30
C LYS A 233 -12.64 -10.29 20.36
N GLU A 234 -12.75 -11.55 19.96
CA GLU A 234 -13.19 -12.64 20.84
C GLU A 234 -12.06 -13.18 21.73
N GLU A 235 -10.87 -13.40 21.17
CA GLU A 235 -9.75 -14.06 21.83
C GLU A 235 -8.80 -13.07 22.52
N HIS A 236 -8.54 -11.93 21.87
CA HIS A 236 -7.63 -10.89 22.37
C HIS A 236 -8.37 -9.70 23.02
N GLN A 237 -9.70 -9.78 23.15
CA GLN A 237 -10.51 -8.71 23.75
C GLN A 237 -10.26 -7.33 23.10
N GLU A 238 -10.07 -7.31 21.77
CA GLU A 238 -9.76 -6.12 20.97
C GLU A 238 -8.36 -5.53 21.21
N ASP A 239 -7.48 -6.23 21.91
CA ASP A 239 -6.08 -5.85 22.08
C ASP A 239 -5.26 -6.23 20.84
N LEU A 240 -5.14 -5.28 19.89
CA LEU A 240 -4.33 -5.49 18.68
C LEU A 240 -2.85 -5.60 18.97
N VAL A 241 -2.35 -5.01 20.05
CA VAL A 241 -0.94 -5.09 20.38
C VAL A 241 -0.61 -6.52 20.79
N GLU A 242 -1.38 -7.08 21.72
CA GLU A 242 -1.23 -8.48 22.12
C GLU A 242 -1.33 -9.40 20.90
N TYR A 243 -2.32 -9.14 20.01
CA TYR A 243 -2.45 -9.89 18.76
C TYR A 243 -1.22 -9.78 17.85
N LEU A 244 -0.75 -8.57 17.55
CA LEU A 244 0.37 -8.35 16.63
C LEU A 244 1.67 -9.01 17.12
N ASN A 245 1.87 -9.08 18.45
CA ASN A 245 2.99 -9.80 19.06
C ASN A 245 2.80 -11.31 19.09
N SER A 246 1.57 -11.80 19.03
CA SER A 246 1.26 -13.23 19.00
C SER A 246 1.18 -13.82 17.60
N ILE A 247 1.33 -13.01 16.54
CA ILE A 247 1.32 -13.52 15.16
C ILE A 247 2.50 -14.47 14.99
N ASP A 248 2.19 -15.73 14.68
CA ASP A 248 3.19 -16.76 14.44
C ASP A 248 3.70 -16.77 12.98
N GLU A 249 4.75 -17.53 12.74
CA GLU A 249 5.38 -17.63 11.42
C GLU A 249 4.42 -18.27 10.38
N GLU A 250 3.57 -19.21 10.79
CA GLU A 250 2.63 -19.90 9.91
C GLU A 250 1.57 -18.93 9.36
N ASP A 251 1.02 -18.08 10.23
CA ASP A 251 0.11 -17.00 9.88
C ASP A 251 0.75 -15.99 8.92
N CYS A 252 2.02 -15.63 9.15
CA CYS A 252 2.78 -14.74 8.26
C CYS A 252 2.89 -15.34 6.84
N TRP A 253 3.27 -16.61 6.75
CA TRP A 253 3.41 -17.30 5.47
C TRP A 253 2.06 -17.50 4.77
N GLU A 254 1.00 -17.83 5.51
CA GLU A 254 -0.36 -17.91 4.96
C GLU A 254 -0.78 -16.55 4.39
N ALA A 255 -0.57 -15.46 5.14
CA ALA A 255 -0.87 -14.11 4.69
C ALA A 255 -0.07 -13.73 3.44
N LEU A 256 1.20 -14.13 3.32
CA LEU A 256 2.00 -13.94 2.12
C LEU A 256 1.40 -14.69 0.92
N ILE A 257 1.02 -15.96 1.08
CA ILE A 257 0.43 -16.76 0.01
C ILE A 257 -0.89 -16.14 -0.46
N GLN A 258 -1.75 -15.73 0.48
CA GLN A 258 -3.00 -15.03 0.19
C GLN A 258 -2.73 -13.72 -0.57
N SER A 259 -1.70 -12.98 -0.17
CA SER A 259 -1.27 -11.72 -0.81
C SER A 259 -0.79 -11.94 -2.24
N ILE A 260 0.07 -12.94 -2.46
CA ILE A 260 0.52 -13.36 -3.79
C ILE A 260 -0.69 -13.72 -4.66
N CYS A 261 -1.66 -14.47 -4.13
CA CYS A 261 -2.87 -14.82 -4.85
C CYS A 261 -3.70 -13.58 -5.26
N MET A 262 -3.82 -12.58 -4.39
CA MET A 262 -4.49 -11.32 -4.73
C MET A 262 -3.77 -10.59 -5.88
N ILE A 263 -2.44 -10.55 -5.86
CA ILE A 263 -1.65 -9.87 -6.91
C ILE A 263 -1.75 -10.64 -8.23
N PHE A 264 -1.64 -11.98 -8.22
CA PHE A 264 -1.88 -12.81 -9.42
C PHE A 264 -3.28 -12.58 -9.99
N PHE A 265 -4.30 -12.57 -9.12
CA PHE A 265 -5.67 -12.36 -9.53
C PHE A 265 -5.86 -10.99 -10.19
N GLN A 266 -5.33 -9.92 -9.60
CA GLN A 266 -5.41 -8.59 -10.19
C GLN A 266 -4.64 -8.48 -11.52
N SER A 267 -3.48 -9.16 -11.62
CA SER A 267 -2.59 -9.08 -12.77
C SER A 267 -3.06 -9.93 -13.96
N SER A 268 -3.84 -10.99 -13.73
CA SER A 268 -4.34 -11.86 -14.79
C SER A 268 -5.72 -11.43 -15.29
N PRO A 269 -5.87 -10.96 -16.54
CA PRO A 269 -7.17 -10.60 -17.10
C PRO A 269 -8.07 -11.82 -17.39
N GLU A 270 -7.51 -12.99 -17.66
CA GLU A 270 -8.25 -14.17 -18.19
C GLU A 270 -8.31 -15.37 -17.24
N SER A 271 -8.10 -15.18 -15.93
CA SER A 271 -8.03 -16.29 -14.95
C SER A 271 -6.97 -17.33 -15.34
N LYS A 272 -5.87 -16.90 -15.98
CA LYS A 272 -4.71 -17.72 -16.32
C LYS A 272 -3.51 -17.26 -15.53
N TYR A 273 -2.94 -18.16 -14.75
CA TYR A 273 -1.90 -17.88 -13.78
C TYR A 273 -0.66 -18.70 -14.13
N ARG A 274 0.41 -18.03 -14.50
CA ARG A 274 1.70 -18.66 -14.80
C ARG A 274 2.58 -18.56 -13.57
N VAL A 275 2.70 -19.66 -12.83
CA VAL A 275 3.63 -19.76 -11.71
C VAL A 275 4.97 -20.20 -12.27
N ILE A 276 5.97 -19.32 -12.19
CA ILE A 276 7.32 -19.51 -12.74
C ILE A 276 8.32 -19.50 -11.58
N GLN A 277 9.12 -20.55 -11.50
CA GLN A 277 10.17 -20.72 -10.50
C GLN A 277 11.54 -20.63 -11.15
N TYR A 278 12.38 -19.74 -10.62
CA TYR A 278 13.75 -19.55 -11.05
C TYR A 278 14.69 -20.46 -10.26
N LYS A 279 15.61 -21.12 -10.97
CA LYS A 279 16.70 -21.91 -10.39
C LYS A 279 18.01 -21.12 -10.52
N PRO A 280 18.56 -20.59 -9.42
CA PRO A 280 19.86 -19.93 -9.43
C PRO A 280 20.97 -20.83 -9.96
N CYS A 281 21.94 -20.25 -10.70
CA CYS A 281 23.09 -20.98 -11.19
C CYS A 281 24.13 -21.22 -10.08
N GLU A 282 24.40 -22.48 -9.72
CA GLU A 282 25.29 -22.88 -8.62
C GLU A 282 26.78 -22.45 -8.80
N LYS A 283 27.23 -22.09 -10.01
CA LYS A 283 28.66 -21.89 -10.32
C LYS A 283 29.16 -20.43 -10.26
N MET A 284 28.37 -19.48 -9.76
CA MET A 284 28.65 -18.04 -9.89
C MET A 284 29.89 -17.51 -9.13
N GLU A 285 30.29 -18.12 -8.00
CA GLU A 285 31.52 -17.70 -7.29
C GLU A 285 32.81 -17.95 -8.09
N ALA A 286 32.82 -18.93 -9.00
CA ALA A 286 33.98 -19.21 -9.86
C ALA A 286 34.10 -18.24 -11.05
N PHE A 287 32.99 -17.62 -11.48
CA PHE A 287 32.97 -16.70 -12.62
C PHE A 287 33.51 -15.29 -12.30
N GLN A 288 33.64 -14.94 -11.01
CA GLN A 288 34.15 -13.63 -10.55
C GLN A 288 35.60 -13.33 -10.97
N ARG A 289 36.38 -14.34 -11.37
CA ARG A 289 37.79 -14.15 -11.76
C ARG A 289 38.00 -13.72 -13.21
N ASN A 290 37.02 -13.88 -14.10
CA ASN A 290 37.17 -13.59 -15.54
C ASN A 290 36.22 -12.48 -16.00
N ARG A 291 36.76 -11.28 -16.26
CA ARG A 291 36.02 -10.08 -16.71
C ARG A 291 35.43 -10.15 -18.13
N ASN A 292 35.40 -11.32 -18.77
CA ASN A 292 35.07 -11.49 -20.20
C ASN A 292 33.84 -12.38 -20.46
N PHE A 293 32.98 -12.63 -19.47
CA PHE A 293 31.79 -13.47 -19.66
C PHE A 293 30.52 -12.63 -19.80
N ASP A 294 29.69 -12.99 -20.78
CA ASP A 294 28.35 -12.46 -21.00
C ASP A 294 27.44 -12.88 -19.82
N PHE A 295 27.39 -12.04 -18.79
CA PHE A 295 26.65 -12.26 -17.54
C PHE A 295 25.17 -12.56 -17.82
N MET A 296 24.59 -11.85 -18.79
CA MET A 296 23.19 -11.95 -19.18
C MET A 296 22.83 -13.33 -19.75
N SER A 297 23.59 -13.79 -20.75
CA SER A 297 23.32 -15.08 -21.41
C SER A 297 23.44 -16.27 -20.45
N ASN A 298 24.35 -16.21 -19.48
CA ASN A 298 24.61 -17.34 -18.58
C ASN A 298 23.75 -17.32 -17.31
N CYS A 299 23.38 -16.14 -16.80
CA CYS A 299 22.70 -15.99 -15.51
C CYS A 299 21.20 -15.71 -15.62
N LEU A 300 20.78 -15.01 -16.68
CA LEU A 300 19.37 -14.63 -16.86
C LEU A 300 18.65 -15.43 -17.94
N ILE A 301 19.33 -15.81 -19.02
CA ILE A 301 18.68 -16.52 -20.16
C ILE A 301 18.93 -18.03 -20.09
N GLY A 302 20.10 -18.46 -19.61
CA GLY A 302 20.46 -19.87 -19.51
C GLY A 302 20.92 -20.43 -20.86
N SER A 303 22.19 -20.21 -21.20
CA SER A 303 22.80 -20.64 -22.46
C SER A 303 22.93 -22.16 -22.63
N GLU A 304 22.95 -22.94 -21.54
CA GLU A 304 23.17 -24.40 -21.58
C GLU A 304 22.17 -25.23 -20.73
N ASN A 305 21.47 -24.62 -19.76
CA ASN A 305 20.51 -25.29 -18.88
C ASN A 305 19.24 -24.46 -18.69
N ASN A 306 18.08 -25.11 -18.57
CA ASN A 306 16.83 -24.44 -18.24
C ASN A 306 16.87 -23.89 -16.81
N LEU A 307 16.85 -22.56 -16.68
CA LEU A 307 16.83 -21.86 -15.39
C LEU A 307 15.40 -21.57 -14.89
N TYR A 308 14.40 -21.64 -15.77
CA TYR A 308 13.01 -21.29 -15.44
C TYR A 308 12.09 -22.49 -15.68
N TYR A 309 11.29 -22.78 -14.67
CA TYR A 309 10.30 -23.86 -14.69
C TYR A 309 8.94 -23.27 -14.39
N TYR A 310 7.89 -23.71 -15.09
CA TYR A 310 6.57 -23.13 -14.93
C TYR A 310 5.45 -24.15 -14.95
N VAL A 311 4.33 -23.75 -14.36
CA VAL A 311 3.01 -24.37 -14.48
C VAL A 311 2.00 -23.27 -14.77
N GLU A 312 0.96 -23.60 -15.55
CA GLU A 312 -0.15 -22.70 -15.83
C GLU A 312 -1.42 -23.24 -15.16
N TYR A 313 -2.09 -22.38 -14.40
CA TYR A 313 -3.37 -22.68 -13.76
C TYR A 313 -4.47 -21.78 -14.29
N ASP A 314 -5.67 -22.32 -14.22
CA ASP A 314 -6.90 -21.70 -14.70
C ASP A 314 -7.81 -21.23 -13.55
N ASP A 315 -7.33 -21.42 -12.31
CA ASP A 315 -8.02 -21.11 -11.05
C ASP A 315 -6.99 -20.74 -9.97
N ILE A 316 -7.25 -19.66 -9.25
CA ILE A 316 -6.34 -19.09 -8.25
C ILE A 316 -6.16 -20.01 -7.04
N MET A 317 -7.13 -20.90 -6.77
CA MET A 317 -7.00 -21.89 -5.71
C MET A 317 -5.84 -22.86 -5.94
N GLU A 318 -5.53 -23.16 -7.20
CA GLU A 318 -4.38 -24.01 -7.51
C GLU A 318 -3.05 -23.28 -7.31
N VAL A 319 -3.00 -21.97 -7.52
CA VAL A 319 -1.85 -21.13 -7.14
C VAL A 319 -1.65 -21.14 -5.62
N TYR A 320 -2.73 -20.96 -4.85
CA TYR A 320 -2.69 -21.06 -3.39
C TYR A 320 -2.12 -22.41 -2.93
N LYS A 321 -2.71 -23.51 -3.43
CA LYS A 321 -2.26 -24.87 -3.12
C LYS A 321 -0.82 -25.13 -3.55
N PHE A 322 -0.38 -24.58 -4.69
CA PHE A 322 0.98 -24.72 -5.18
C PHE A 322 1.99 -24.23 -4.14
N TYR A 323 1.82 -23.00 -3.65
CA TYR A 323 2.72 -22.42 -2.65
C TYR A 323 2.56 -23.08 -1.28
N SER A 324 1.33 -23.34 -0.83
CA SER A 324 1.10 -23.94 0.50
C SER A 324 1.73 -25.33 0.64
N ARG A 325 1.66 -26.18 -0.41
CA ARG A 325 2.31 -27.50 -0.41
C ARG A 325 3.84 -27.43 -0.32
N ARG A 326 4.43 -26.32 -0.78
CA ARG A 326 5.88 -26.11 -0.89
C ARG A 326 6.44 -25.20 0.19
N LEU A 327 5.59 -24.76 1.12
CA LEU A 327 5.98 -23.84 2.18
C LEU A 327 7.06 -24.47 3.07
N LYS A 328 6.84 -25.72 3.52
CA LYS A 328 7.75 -26.44 4.40
C LYS A 328 9.08 -26.83 3.75
N SER A 329 9.18 -26.84 2.42
CA SER A 329 10.45 -27.06 1.70
C SER A 329 11.23 -25.77 1.44
N GLY A 330 10.75 -24.62 1.95
CA GLY A 330 11.48 -23.36 1.91
C GLY A 330 11.38 -22.60 0.58
N ILE A 331 10.30 -22.78 -0.19
CA ILE A 331 10.11 -22.11 -1.50
C ILE A 331 10.35 -20.58 -1.45
N PHE A 332 9.97 -19.92 -0.36
CA PHE A 332 10.16 -18.47 -0.18
C PHE A 332 11.53 -18.10 0.38
N SER A 333 12.12 -18.94 1.22
CA SER A 333 13.46 -18.70 1.78
C SER A 333 14.59 -19.04 0.81
N ASN A 334 14.28 -19.68 -0.32
CA ASN A 334 15.24 -19.93 -1.38
C ASN A 334 15.74 -18.65 -2.05
N ILE A 335 17.02 -18.67 -2.41
CA ILE A 335 17.65 -17.63 -3.24
C ILE A 335 16.85 -17.46 -4.54
N GLY A 336 16.48 -16.22 -4.85
CA GLY A 336 15.75 -15.87 -6.07
C GLY A 336 14.24 -16.15 -6.02
N SER A 337 13.68 -16.42 -4.84
CA SER A 337 12.24 -16.58 -4.66
C SER A 337 11.47 -15.28 -4.94
N LEU A 338 12.00 -14.12 -4.56
CA LEU A 338 11.38 -12.83 -4.90
C LEU A 338 11.36 -12.62 -6.41
N PHE A 339 12.45 -12.97 -7.08
CA PHE A 339 12.53 -12.91 -8.54
C PHE A 339 11.54 -13.89 -9.19
N SER A 340 11.36 -15.08 -8.62
CA SER A 340 10.34 -16.06 -9.04
C SER A 340 8.93 -15.47 -8.98
N ILE A 341 8.59 -14.73 -7.92
CA ILE A 341 7.31 -13.99 -7.85
C ILE A 341 7.21 -12.93 -8.94
N LEU A 342 8.26 -12.12 -9.14
CA LEU A 342 8.29 -11.09 -10.19
C LEU A 342 8.03 -11.68 -11.58
N VAL A 343 8.80 -12.70 -11.99
CA VAL A 343 8.62 -13.32 -13.32
C VAL A 343 7.27 -14.00 -13.44
N SER A 344 6.70 -14.53 -12.36
CA SER A 344 5.36 -15.12 -12.37
C SER A 344 4.26 -14.09 -12.60
N ILE A 345 4.34 -12.92 -11.95
CA ILE A 345 3.37 -11.83 -12.13
C ILE A 345 3.49 -11.25 -13.54
N VAL A 346 4.71 -10.98 -14.02
CA VAL A 346 4.97 -10.53 -15.40
C VAL A 346 4.48 -11.57 -16.42
N GLY A 347 4.73 -12.85 -16.17
CA GLY A 347 4.28 -13.94 -17.03
C GLY A 347 2.75 -14.09 -17.07
N SER A 348 2.07 -13.83 -15.96
CA SER A 348 0.60 -13.91 -15.84
C SER A 348 -0.12 -12.70 -16.43
N ARG A 349 0.43 -11.48 -16.28
CA ARG A 349 -0.04 -10.31 -17.04
C ARG A 349 0.29 -10.46 -18.52
N THR A 350 1.40 -11.11 -18.83
CA THR A 350 2.07 -11.27 -20.14
C THR A 350 2.83 -10.02 -20.59
N PRO A 351 4.02 -10.19 -21.22
CA PRO A 351 4.78 -9.09 -21.81
C PRO A 351 3.96 -8.19 -22.74
N ASN A 352 3.14 -8.77 -23.62
CA ASN A 352 2.32 -8.02 -24.56
C ASN A 352 1.32 -7.10 -23.87
N GLN A 353 0.66 -7.60 -22.82
CA GLN A 353 -0.29 -6.78 -22.08
C GLN A 353 0.40 -5.70 -21.25
N ILE A 354 1.58 -5.98 -20.69
CA ILE A 354 2.39 -4.96 -20.01
C ILE A 354 2.73 -3.83 -20.99
N ARG A 355 3.20 -4.15 -22.20
CA ARG A 355 3.46 -3.13 -23.24
C ARG A 355 2.21 -2.33 -23.61
N LEU A 356 1.02 -2.93 -23.53
CA LEU A 356 -0.26 -2.23 -23.74
C LEU A 356 -0.67 -1.36 -22.54
N ASP A 357 -0.23 -1.69 -21.32
CA ASP A 357 -0.51 -0.90 -20.12
C ASP A 357 0.35 0.36 -20.05
N MET A 358 1.61 0.26 -20.48
CA MET A 358 2.61 1.32 -20.40
C MET A 358 2.32 2.45 -21.40
N ASP A 359 2.82 3.65 -21.09
CA ASP A 359 2.84 4.78 -22.03
C ASP A 359 4.04 4.66 -23.00
N ASP A 360 5.21 4.27 -22.49
CA ASP A 360 6.40 3.95 -23.28
C ASP A 360 6.83 2.50 -23.02
N PHE A 361 6.46 1.62 -23.95
CA PHE A 361 6.74 0.18 -23.86
C PHE A 361 8.21 -0.21 -24.04
N THR A 362 9.08 0.76 -24.33
CA THR A 362 10.52 0.52 -24.51
C THR A 362 11.30 0.57 -23.19
N ASN A 363 10.70 1.14 -22.14
CA ASN A 363 11.31 1.21 -20.81
C ASN A 363 11.19 -0.14 -20.07
N PRO A 364 12.27 -0.61 -19.42
CA PRO A 364 12.21 -1.81 -18.60
C PRO A 364 11.49 -1.56 -17.26
N LEU A 365 10.90 -2.61 -16.69
CA LEU A 365 10.24 -2.53 -15.38
C LEU A 365 11.21 -2.27 -14.22
N VAL A 366 12.48 -2.66 -14.38
CA VAL A 366 13.58 -2.36 -13.45
C VAL A 366 14.47 -1.29 -14.06
N GLY A 367 14.47 -0.12 -13.43
CA GLY A 367 15.21 1.05 -13.88
C GLY A 367 16.66 1.10 -13.41
N MET A 368 17.25 2.28 -13.53
CA MET A 368 18.63 2.56 -13.06
C MET A 368 18.80 2.20 -11.59
N PHE A 369 20.00 1.69 -11.24
CA PHE A 369 20.34 1.22 -9.89
C PHE A 369 19.46 0.06 -9.37
N GLY A 370 18.72 -0.60 -10.25
CA GLY A 370 17.83 -1.71 -9.92
C GLY A 370 16.52 -1.30 -9.26
N HIS A 371 16.16 -0.02 -9.28
CA HIS A 371 14.92 0.47 -8.69
C HIS A 371 13.68 0.00 -9.46
N CYS A 372 12.58 -0.26 -8.74
CA CYS A 372 11.29 -0.47 -9.38
C CYS A 372 10.86 0.79 -10.14
N SER A 373 10.49 0.63 -11.41
CA SER A 373 9.72 1.64 -12.16
C SER A 373 8.33 1.86 -11.53
N GLN A 374 7.67 2.95 -11.91
CA GLN A 374 6.31 3.22 -11.46
C GLN A 374 5.33 2.16 -11.98
N GLU A 375 5.55 1.68 -13.21
CA GLU A 375 4.81 0.63 -13.88
C GLU A 375 4.88 -0.68 -13.10
N LEU A 376 6.07 -1.05 -12.61
CA LEU A 376 6.25 -2.25 -11.79
C LEU A 376 5.49 -2.16 -10.46
N VAL A 377 5.54 -1.00 -9.81
CA VAL A 377 4.82 -0.77 -8.55
C VAL A 377 3.31 -0.79 -8.78
N ASN A 378 2.84 -0.11 -9.83
CA ASN A 378 1.43 -0.09 -10.21
C ASN A 378 0.92 -1.49 -10.60
N LEU A 379 1.75 -2.32 -11.25
CA LEU A 379 1.42 -3.71 -11.54
C LEU A 379 1.17 -4.51 -10.25
N PHE A 380 2.04 -4.38 -9.25
CA PHE A 380 1.89 -5.08 -7.98
C PHE A 380 0.70 -4.59 -7.15
N ILE A 381 0.42 -3.28 -7.16
CA ILE A 381 -0.68 -2.72 -6.36
C ILE A 381 -2.04 -2.92 -7.05
N THR A 382 -2.11 -2.64 -8.36
CA THR A 382 -3.38 -2.53 -9.10
C THR A 382 -3.63 -3.64 -10.11
N GLY A 383 -2.62 -4.44 -10.44
CA GLY A 383 -2.67 -5.48 -11.48
C GLY A 383 -2.46 -4.97 -12.91
N SER A 384 -2.13 -3.69 -13.10
CA SER A 384 -1.84 -3.11 -14.42
C SER A 384 -0.58 -2.25 -14.38
N ALA A 385 0.29 -2.39 -15.40
CA ALA A 385 1.57 -1.71 -15.48
C ALA A 385 1.45 -0.30 -16.07
N VAL A 386 0.47 0.48 -15.60
CA VAL A 386 0.24 1.86 -16.06
C VAL A 386 1.34 2.79 -15.58
N SER A 387 1.73 3.77 -16.39
CA SER A 387 2.87 4.65 -16.11
C SER A 387 2.58 5.75 -15.09
N ASN A 388 1.30 6.13 -14.89
CA ASN A 388 0.95 7.29 -14.09
C ASN A 388 0.12 6.96 -12.84
N VAL A 389 0.13 7.91 -11.90
CA VAL A 389 -0.54 7.82 -10.59
C VAL A 389 -1.81 8.69 -10.49
N PHE A 390 -2.17 9.43 -11.56
CA PHE A 390 -3.43 10.18 -11.65
C PHE A 390 -4.61 9.25 -12.01
N ASP A 391 -5.85 9.73 -11.90
CA ASP A 391 -7.03 8.94 -12.26
C ASP A 391 -7.28 8.92 -13.78
N GLY A 392 -7.64 7.75 -14.32
CA GLY A 392 -8.14 7.62 -15.70
C GLY A 392 -7.06 7.79 -16.78
N VAL A 393 -7.44 8.38 -17.91
CA VAL A 393 -6.56 8.60 -19.07
C VAL A 393 -6.53 10.08 -19.39
N LYS A 394 -5.33 10.63 -19.61
CA LYS A 394 -5.15 11.99 -20.10
C LYS A 394 -4.69 11.94 -21.55
N ILE A 395 -5.39 12.67 -22.41
CA ILE A 395 -5.03 12.80 -23.82
C ILE A 395 -4.26 14.11 -23.97
N LEU A 396 -3.11 14.09 -24.62
CA LEU A 396 -2.33 15.28 -24.98
C LEU A 396 -2.42 15.47 -26.49
N ASN A 397 -3.04 16.56 -26.92
CA ASN A 397 -3.14 16.92 -28.33
C ASN A 397 -1.96 17.84 -28.69
N ASP A 398 -1.12 17.42 -29.63
CA ASP A 398 0.03 18.21 -30.14
C ASP A 398 -0.38 19.41 -31.03
N SER A 399 -1.65 19.84 -30.97
CA SER A 399 -2.22 20.84 -31.88
C SER A 399 -2.03 22.28 -31.40
N GLY A 400 -0.87 22.59 -30.82
CA GLY A 400 -0.47 23.96 -30.52
C GLY A 400 -0.10 24.72 -31.81
N GLY A 401 -1.07 25.29 -32.53
CA GLY A 401 -0.95 26.51 -33.35
C GLY A 401 0.25 26.73 -34.30
N GLY A 402 1.00 25.69 -34.68
CA GLY A 402 2.20 25.81 -35.53
C GLY A 402 2.05 25.01 -36.82
N THR A 403 2.12 25.69 -37.96
CA THR A 403 2.17 25.05 -39.28
C THR A 403 3.31 24.04 -39.37
N VAL A 404 2.95 22.77 -39.54
CA VAL A 404 3.87 21.66 -39.80
C VAL A 404 4.54 21.86 -41.17
N THR A 405 5.85 22.08 -41.17
CA THR A 405 6.69 21.93 -42.38
C THR A 405 7.61 20.72 -42.20
N GLY A 406 7.36 19.67 -42.97
CA GLY A 406 8.38 18.67 -43.32
C GLY A 406 8.25 17.30 -42.66
N ALA A 407 7.61 16.38 -43.40
CA ALA A 407 7.91 14.94 -43.49
C ALA A 407 8.12 14.14 -42.19
N GLY A 408 7.01 13.66 -41.63
CA GLY A 408 6.96 12.56 -40.65
C GLY A 408 5.54 12.38 -40.13
N ASN A 409 4.77 11.48 -40.75
CA ASN A 409 3.37 11.21 -40.41
C ASN A 409 3.23 10.62 -38.99
N MET A 410 2.64 11.36 -38.05
CA MET A 410 1.44 10.99 -37.28
C MET A 410 1.01 12.18 -36.41
N ASN A 411 -0.12 12.80 -36.75
CA ASN A 411 -0.92 13.58 -35.80
C ASN A 411 -1.54 12.60 -34.78
N GLY A 412 -0.73 12.04 -33.88
CA GLY A 412 -1.17 11.11 -32.86
C GLY A 412 -1.33 11.84 -31.54
N SER A 413 -2.55 11.93 -31.03
CA SER A 413 -2.78 12.35 -29.64
C SER A 413 -2.06 11.38 -28.70
N LEU A 414 -1.14 11.87 -27.86
CA LEU A 414 -0.43 11.05 -26.88
C LEU A 414 -1.38 10.75 -25.71
N SER A 415 -1.66 9.47 -25.45
CA SER A 415 -2.54 9.04 -24.37
C SER A 415 -1.73 8.57 -23.18
N LEU A 416 -1.75 9.34 -22.09
CA LEU A 416 -1.12 8.99 -20.82
C LEU A 416 -2.12 8.22 -19.94
N LYS A 417 -1.75 7.00 -19.53
CA LYS A 417 -2.62 6.10 -18.78
C LYS A 417 -2.31 6.15 -17.29
N GLY A 418 -3.34 6.38 -16.49
CA GLY A 418 -3.28 6.39 -15.04
C GLY A 418 -4.11 5.28 -14.39
N ILE A 419 -4.45 5.49 -13.12
CA ILE A 419 -5.21 4.55 -12.28
C ILE A 419 -6.69 4.63 -12.62
N TYR A 420 -7.21 3.55 -13.21
CA TYR A 420 -8.59 3.52 -13.71
C TYR A 420 -9.68 3.37 -12.63
N LYS A 421 -9.34 2.80 -11.48
CA LYS A 421 -10.30 2.43 -10.43
C LYS A 421 -9.70 2.55 -9.04
N LYS A 422 -10.58 2.64 -8.03
CA LYS A 422 -10.19 2.60 -6.62
C LYS A 422 -9.32 1.38 -6.34
N SER A 423 -8.11 1.63 -5.86
CA SER A 423 -7.12 0.60 -5.57
C SER A 423 -7.36 -0.05 -4.21
N ILE A 424 -6.89 -1.30 -4.04
CA ILE A 424 -6.96 -2.00 -2.75
C ILE A 424 -6.03 -1.32 -1.73
N LEU A 425 -4.81 -1.01 -2.15
CA LEU A 425 -3.80 -0.28 -1.39
C LEU A 425 -3.61 1.11 -2.00
N GLY A 426 -3.33 2.08 -1.16
CA GLY A 426 -3.08 3.45 -1.58
C GLY A 426 -1.63 3.67 -1.99
N TYR A 427 -1.37 4.82 -2.56
CA TYR A 427 -0.03 5.23 -2.96
C TYR A 427 0.17 6.71 -2.68
N LEU A 428 1.33 7.08 -2.13
CA LEU A 428 1.74 8.47 -1.88
C LEU A 428 3.19 8.66 -2.33
N THR A 429 3.49 9.82 -2.90
CA THR A 429 4.82 10.10 -3.45
C THR A 429 5.28 11.50 -3.13
N GLU A 430 6.56 11.63 -2.78
CA GLU A 430 7.24 12.93 -2.65
C GLU A 430 7.12 13.77 -3.94
N HIS A 431 7.04 13.13 -5.11
CA HIS A 431 6.88 13.83 -6.39
C HIS A 431 5.60 14.66 -6.46
N GLU A 432 4.55 14.28 -5.72
CA GLU A 432 3.35 15.11 -5.61
C GLU A 432 3.59 16.32 -4.71
N ALA A 433 4.32 16.16 -3.61
CA ALA A 433 4.66 17.25 -2.73
C ALA A 433 5.58 18.29 -3.42
N LEU A 434 6.44 17.81 -4.33
CA LEU A 434 7.27 18.62 -5.21
C LEU A 434 6.54 19.13 -6.46
N GLN A 435 5.24 18.85 -6.61
CA GLN A 435 4.39 19.28 -7.71
C GLN A 435 4.80 18.73 -9.10
N TYR A 436 5.57 17.64 -9.14
CA TYR A 436 5.90 16.94 -10.40
C TYR A 436 4.74 16.09 -10.93
N CYS A 437 3.89 15.58 -10.05
CA CYS A 437 2.69 14.84 -10.43
C CYS A 437 1.52 15.14 -9.46
N LYS A 438 0.31 14.69 -9.81
CA LYS A 438 -0.84 14.65 -8.90
C LYS A 438 -1.26 13.19 -8.73
N VAL A 439 -1.33 12.72 -7.48
CA VAL A 439 -1.86 11.39 -7.18
C VAL A 439 -3.39 11.48 -7.25
N GLY A 440 -4.00 10.62 -8.04
CA GLY A 440 -5.44 10.56 -8.24
C GLY A 440 -6.18 10.03 -7.02
N LEU A 441 -7.49 10.30 -6.94
CA LEU A 441 -8.31 9.91 -5.80
C LEU A 441 -8.44 8.39 -5.69
N ASN A 442 -8.42 7.68 -6.83
CA ASN A 442 -8.43 6.22 -6.86
C ASN A 442 -7.23 5.60 -6.13
N TYR A 443 -6.13 6.34 -6.01
CA TYR A 443 -4.90 5.89 -5.36
C TYR A 443 -4.67 6.53 -3.99
N LYS A 444 -5.15 7.75 -3.77
CA LYS A 444 -5.10 8.43 -2.45
C LYS A 444 -6.08 7.88 -1.44
N TYR A 445 -7.25 7.42 -1.91
CA TYR A 445 -8.33 6.88 -1.10
C TYR A 445 -8.52 5.41 -1.47
N PRO A 446 -7.69 4.51 -0.93
CA PRO A 446 -7.80 3.07 -1.19
C PRO A 446 -9.03 2.43 -0.53
N LEU A 447 -9.24 1.13 -0.77
CA LEU A 447 -10.27 0.36 -0.05
C LEU A 447 -9.88 0.09 1.40
N TYR A 448 -8.60 -0.17 1.66
CA TYR A 448 -8.08 -0.40 3.00
C TYR A 448 -7.13 0.74 3.36
N PRO A 449 -7.09 1.20 4.63
CA PRO A 449 -6.27 2.32 5.09
C PRO A 449 -4.79 1.93 5.17
N ILE A 450 -4.22 1.60 4.01
CA ILE A 450 -2.86 1.12 3.80
C ILE A 450 -2.32 1.89 2.59
N TRP A 451 -1.13 2.49 2.71
CA TRP A 451 -0.50 3.24 1.62
C TRP A 451 0.94 2.78 1.40
N ILE A 452 1.33 2.69 0.13
CA ILE A 452 2.72 2.57 -0.26
C ILE A 452 3.27 3.98 -0.44
N ILE A 453 4.20 4.37 0.42
CA ILE A 453 4.81 5.70 0.41
C ILE A 453 6.16 5.59 -0.28
N VAL A 454 6.39 6.41 -1.30
CA VAL A 454 7.72 6.57 -1.90
C VAL A 454 8.30 7.94 -1.57
N ASN A 455 9.55 7.93 -1.15
CA ASN A 455 10.36 9.11 -0.95
C ASN A 455 11.68 8.88 -1.70
N LYS A 456 12.00 9.77 -2.65
CA LYS A 456 13.04 9.55 -3.67
C LYS A 456 12.81 8.20 -4.38
N ASN A 457 13.69 7.22 -4.14
CA ASN A 457 13.63 5.89 -4.74
C ASN A 457 13.36 4.78 -3.71
N HIS A 458 12.98 5.14 -2.48
CA HIS A 458 12.73 4.17 -1.40
C HIS A 458 11.24 4.07 -1.06
N TYR A 459 10.74 2.83 -1.06
CA TYR A 459 9.34 2.52 -0.83
C TYR A 459 9.14 1.95 0.57
N LYS A 460 8.15 2.48 1.27
CA LYS A 460 7.73 2.10 2.63
C LYS A 460 6.27 1.70 2.61
N CYS A 461 5.89 0.77 3.48
CA CYS A 461 4.49 0.43 3.67
C CYS A 461 3.96 1.17 4.89
N SER A 462 2.76 1.74 4.80
CA SER A 462 2.09 2.37 5.92
C SER A 462 0.64 1.93 6.06
N PHE A 463 0.08 2.09 7.25
CA PHE A 463 -1.34 1.85 7.49
C PHE A 463 -1.88 2.73 8.64
N SER A 464 -3.20 2.84 8.71
CA SER A 464 -3.94 3.49 9.81
C SER A 464 -5.10 2.62 10.23
N PHE A 465 -5.50 2.67 11.50
CA PHE A 465 -6.74 2.00 11.94
C PHE A 465 -8.00 2.79 11.59
N ASN A 466 -7.84 4.09 11.29
CA ASN A 466 -8.96 4.96 10.95
C ASN A 466 -9.38 4.78 9.49
N PHE A 467 -10.38 3.95 9.25
CA PHE A 467 -10.89 3.69 7.90
C PHE A 467 -11.61 4.90 7.28
N ASN A 468 -12.00 5.93 8.06
CA ASN A 468 -12.59 7.14 7.49
C ASN A 468 -11.60 7.85 6.53
N GLU A 469 -10.30 7.58 6.66
CA GLU A 469 -9.29 8.05 5.71
C GLU A 469 -9.40 7.40 4.32
N CYS A 470 -10.24 6.39 4.15
CA CYS A 470 -10.53 5.74 2.86
C CYS A 470 -11.86 6.20 2.24
N ILE A 471 -12.64 6.98 2.99
CA ILE A 471 -13.96 7.46 2.60
C ILE A 471 -13.80 8.88 2.07
N LEU A 472 -14.32 9.12 0.86
CA LEU A 472 -14.38 10.46 0.28
C LEU A 472 -15.55 11.21 0.90
N THR A 473 -15.39 12.51 1.13
CA THR A 473 -16.53 13.35 1.51
C THR A 473 -17.51 13.48 0.33
N VAL A 474 -18.78 13.82 0.61
CA VAL A 474 -19.79 14.03 -0.45
C VAL A 474 -19.30 15.07 -1.47
N SER A 475 -18.60 16.10 -0.99
CA SER A 475 -17.97 17.12 -1.84
C SER A 475 -16.89 16.50 -2.75
N GLN A 476 -15.98 15.70 -2.20
CA GLN A 476 -14.92 15.06 -2.96
C GLN A 476 -15.45 14.04 -3.98
N GLU A 477 -16.43 13.21 -3.60
CA GLU A 477 -17.08 12.27 -4.53
C GLU A 477 -17.73 13.01 -5.70
N PHE A 478 -18.46 14.08 -5.40
CA PHE A 478 -19.14 14.87 -6.41
C PHE A 478 -18.16 15.65 -7.31
N ILE A 479 -17.09 16.20 -6.73
CA ILE A 479 -15.98 16.80 -7.49
C ILE A 479 -15.35 15.77 -8.43
N GLN A 480 -15.15 14.52 -8.00
CA GLN A 480 -14.61 13.47 -8.86
C GLN A 480 -15.55 13.16 -10.04
N VAL A 481 -16.86 13.10 -9.81
CA VAL A 481 -17.86 12.93 -10.88
C VAL A 481 -17.80 14.10 -11.87
N MET A 482 -17.78 15.34 -11.36
CA MET A 482 -17.66 16.54 -12.19
C MET A 482 -16.35 16.55 -12.97
N GLN A 483 -15.22 16.23 -12.34
CA GLN A 483 -13.91 16.28 -12.98
C GLN A 483 -13.80 15.24 -14.10
N LYS A 484 -14.26 14.01 -13.87
CA LYS A 484 -14.30 12.97 -14.91
C LYS A 484 -15.16 13.36 -16.11
N ALA A 485 -16.27 14.07 -15.88
CA ALA A 485 -17.10 14.59 -16.96
C ALA A 485 -16.40 15.75 -17.69
N PHE A 486 -15.76 16.66 -16.94
CA PHE A 486 -15.08 17.84 -17.46
C PHE A 486 -13.89 17.47 -18.35
N GLU A 487 -13.07 16.51 -17.92
CA GLU A 487 -11.88 16.05 -18.65
C GLU A 487 -12.19 15.45 -20.03
N LYS A 488 -13.44 15.03 -20.30
CA LYS A 488 -13.86 14.61 -21.65
C LYS A 488 -13.98 15.78 -22.64
N PHE A 489 -14.15 16.99 -22.12
CA PHE A 489 -14.29 18.21 -22.92
C PHE A 489 -13.03 19.07 -22.86
N ASP A 490 -12.31 19.07 -21.73
CA ASP A 490 -10.99 19.68 -21.56
C ASP A 490 -9.89 18.69 -21.99
N THR A 491 -9.86 18.36 -23.28
CA THR A 491 -8.92 17.37 -23.84
C THR A 491 -7.46 17.84 -23.84
N GLU A 492 -7.18 19.09 -23.49
CA GLU A 492 -5.82 19.64 -23.42
C GLU A 492 -5.38 19.89 -21.97
N ASN A 493 -6.20 19.52 -20.98
CA ASN A 493 -5.96 19.80 -19.56
C ASN A 493 -5.65 21.30 -19.31
N SER A 494 -6.35 22.14 -20.06
CA SER A 494 -6.24 23.59 -20.09
C SER A 494 -6.89 24.27 -18.87
N GLY A 495 -7.71 23.51 -18.13
CA GLY A 495 -8.49 24.00 -17.00
C GLY A 495 -9.76 24.74 -17.41
N PHE A 496 -10.17 24.68 -18.67
CA PHE A 496 -11.40 25.31 -19.17
C PHE A 496 -12.11 24.47 -20.25
N ILE A 497 -13.39 24.74 -20.46
CA ILE A 497 -14.18 24.23 -21.58
C ILE A 497 -14.83 25.40 -22.32
N PHE A 498 -15.25 25.19 -23.56
CA PHE A 498 -16.00 26.19 -24.31
C PHE A 498 -17.49 26.20 -23.92
N ASP A 499 -18.14 27.35 -24.04
CA ASP A 499 -19.55 27.56 -23.73
C ASP A 499 -20.49 26.56 -24.42
N HIS A 500 -20.26 26.24 -25.69
CA HIS A 500 -21.03 25.27 -26.47
C HIS A 500 -20.89 23.81 -25.98
N GLN A 501 -19.87 23.52 -25.15
CA GLN A 501 -19.68 22.21 -24.52
C GLN A 501 -20.38 22.10 -23.17
N LEU A 502 -20.72 23.23 -22.53
CA LEU A 502 -21.29 23.29 -21.18
C LEU A 502 -22.58 22.47 -21.05
N GLU A 503 -23.47 22.53 -22.04
CA GLU A 503 -24.73 21.76 -22.02
C GLU A 503 -24.49 20.25 -22.03
N LYS A 504 -23.49 19.79 -22.81
CA LYS A 504 -23.13 18.38 -22.86
C LYS A 504 -22.50 17.94 -21.54
N PHE A 505 -21.61 18.75 -20.98
CA PHE A 505 -21.04 18.52 -19.66
C PHE A 505 -22.12 18.40 -18.57
N LEU A 506 -23.05 19.35 -18.50
CA LEU A 506 -24.14 19.33 -17.51
C LEU A 506 -25.10 18.16 -17.71
N SER A 507 -25.24 17.69 -18.95
CA SER A 507 -25.97 16.46 -19.25
C SER A 507 -25.30 15.22 -18.66
N GLU A 508 -23.96 15.16 -18.65
CA GLU A 508 -23.24 14.02 -18.09
C GLU A 508 -23.35 13.92 -16.58
N ILE A 509 -23.40 15.05 -15.89
CA ILE A 509 -23.52 15.10 -14.42
C ILE A 509 -24.97 15.24 -13.93
N ASN A 510 -25.96 15.11 -14.83
CA ASN A 510 -27.39 15.22 -14.54
C ASN A 510 -27.83 16.57 -13.93
N LEU A 511 -27.24 17.69 -14.36
CA LEU A 511 -27.55 19.04 -13.87
C LEU A 511 -27.94 20.02 -14.99
N LYS A 512 -28.66 19.54 -16.01
CA LYS A 512 -29.09 20.39 -17.15
C LYS A 512 -29.92 21.60 -16.72
N ASP A 513 -30.67 21.50 -15.63
CA ASP A 513 -31.55 22.57 -15.15
C ASP A 513 -30.77 23.81 -14.67
N CYS A 514 -29.49 23.66 -14.32
CA CYS A 514 -28.61 24.74 -13.88
C CYS A 514 -28.01 25.57 -15.03
N MET A 515 -28.31 25.23 -16.30
CA MET A 515 -27.74 25.88 -17.50
C MET A 515 -27.82 27.41 -17.47
N PHE A 516 -28.97 27.97 -17.09
CA PHE A 516 -29.20 29.41 -17.11
C PHE A 516 -28.32 30.18 -16.11
N GLU A 517 -28.06 29.58 -14.96
CA GLU A 517 -27.21 30.20 -13.93
C GLU A 517 -25.74 30.08 -14.28
N LEU A 518 -25.33 28.92 -14.83
CA LEU A 518 -23.94 28.64 -15.18
C LEU A 518 -23.48 29.35 -16.47
N MET A 519 -24.38 29.65 -17.40
CA MET A 519 -24.07 30.49 -18.58
C MET A 519 -23.61 31.90 -18.20
N LYS A 520 -23.90 32.38 -16.98
CA LYS A 520 -23.41 33.67 -16.49
C LYS A 520 -21.92 33.66 -16.17
N LEU A 521 -21.31 32.48 -16.01
CA LEU A 521 -19.87 32.30 -15.79
C LEU A 521 -19.07 32.35 -17.10
N CYS A 522 -19.74 32.29 -18.25
CA CYS A 522 -19.09 32.35 -19.55
C CYS A 522 -18.54 33.75 -19.80
N GLU A 523 -17.23 33.91 -19.64
CA GLU A 523 -16.50 35.10 -20.08
C GLU A 523 -15.73 34.77 -21.37
N ASN A 524 -15.92 35.55 -22.43
CA ASN A 524 -15.25 35.36 -23.73
C ASN A 524 -15.42 33.96 -24.37
N GLY A 525 -16.54 33.27 -24.09
CA GLY A 525 -16.88 31.97 -24.70
C GLY A 525 -16.21 30.76 -24.03
N ILE A 526 -15.54 30.95 -22.89
CA ILE A 526 -14.93 29.89 -22.10
C ILE A 526 -15.50 29.84 -20.67
N VAL A 527 -15.41 28.67 -20.05
CA VAL A 527 -15.82 28.41 -18.67
C VAL A 527 -14.67 27.72 -17.95
N LEU A 528 -14.11 28.37 -16.93
CA LEU A 528 -13.01 27.82 -16.14
C LEU A 528 -13.52 26.74 -15.16
N TRP A 529 -12.74 25.67 -15.01
CA TRP A 529 -13.04 24.56 -14.09
C TRP A 529 -13.31 25.06 -12.66
N ASN A 530 -12.45 25.94 -12.15
CA ASN A 530 -12.55 26.42 -10.77
C ASN A 530 -13.84 27.21 -10.51
N ASP A 531 -14.26 28.04 -11.46
CA ASP A 531 -15.49 28.84 -11.33
C ASP A 531 -16.73 27.97 -11.49
N LEU A 532 -16.69 27.04 -12.44
CA LEU A 532 -17.73 26.05 -12.66
C LEU A 532 -17.93 25.16 -11.43
N LYS A 533 -16.85 24.58 -10.90
CA LYS A 533 -16.84 23.77 -9.68
C LYS A 533 -17.45 24.53 -8.50
N LYS A 534 -16.96 25.75 -8.24
CA LYS A 534 -17.45 26.62 -7.16
C LYS A 534 -18.96 26.90 -7.29
N CYS A 535 -19.40 27.26 -8.49
CA CYS A 535 -20.79 27.61 -8.70
C CYS A 535 -21.70 26.40 -8.56
N ILE A 536 -21.34 25.27 -9.18
CA ILE A 536 -22.15 24.04 -9.08
C ILE A 536 -22.27 23.60 -7.63
N LEU A 537 -21.18 23.54 -6.86
CA LEU A 537 -21.20 23.18 -5.44
C LEU A 537 -22.16 24.06 -4.64
N ASN A 538 -22.10 25.38 -4.85
CA ASN A 538 -23.03 26.32 -4.20
C ASN A 538 -24.49 26.09 -4.60
N LEU A 539 -24.77 25.79 -5.88
CA LEU A 539 -26.12 25.53 -6.38
C LEU A 539 -26.75 24.26 -5.80
N VAL A 540 -25.95 23.20 -5.65
CA VAL A 540 -26.41 21.94 -5.07
C VAL A 540 -26.37 21.92 -3.54
N GLY A 541 -25.87 22.99 -2.91
CA GLY A 541 -25.77 23.11 -1.45
C GLY A 541 -24.70 22.21 -0.84
N ILE A 542 -23.63 21.89 -1.58
CA ILE A 542 -22.49 21.11 -1.09
C ILE A 542 -21.36 22.08 -0.78
N GLU A 543 -20.80 22.01 0.44
CA GLU A 543 -19.67 22.86 0.83
C GLU A 543 -18.40 22.51 0.04
N ASN A 544 -17.67 23.53 -0.42
CA ASN A 544 -16.39 23.33 -1.09
C ASN A 544 -15.26 23.28 -0.06
N GLU A 545 -14.93 22.08 0.40
CA GLU A 545 -13.86 21.83 1.37
C GLU A 545 -12.48 22.32 0.88
N GLU A 546 -12.18 22.25 -0.43
CA GLU A 546 -10.88 22.67 -0.99
C GLU A 546 -10.67 24.21 -0.97
N ASP A 547 -11.74 25.01 -1.08
CA ASP A 547 -11.61 26.48 -1.04
C ASP A 547 -11.53 27.03 0.39
N ASN A 548 -12.16 26.35 1.35
CA ASN A 548 -12.05 26.68 2.76
C ASN A 548 -10.61 26.46 3.26
N GLN A 549 -9.93 25.42 2.75
CA GLN A 549 -8.51 25.10 3.02
C GLN A 549 -7.52 26.18 2.54
N LEU A 550 -7.90 27.03 1.57
CA LEU A 550 -7.05 28.12 1.06
C LEU A 550 -7.35 29.48 1.72
N ARG A 551 -8.55 29.65 2.29
CA ARG A 551 -9.00 30.95 2.83
C ARG A 551 -8.85 31.09 4.33
N GLY A 552 -8.53 30.03 5.08
CA GLY A 552 -8.44 30.08 6.54
C GLY A 552 -9.69 30.73 7.17
N SER A 553 -10.85 30.53 6.55
CA SER A 553 -12.08 31.18 7.00
C SER A 553 -12.58 30.48 8.24
N LYS A 554 -12.57 31.20 9.36
CA LYS A 554 -13.35 30.85 10.55
C LYS A 554 -14.81 30.69 10.14
N THR A 555 -15.27 29.46 10.03
CA THR A 555 -16.69 29.14 9.97
C THR A 555 -17.34 29.71 11.22
N GLY A 556 -18.45 30.44 11.05
CA GLY A 556 -19.24 30.91 12.17
C GLY A 556 -19.91 29.74 12.88
N ASP A 557 -20.04 29.84 14.20
CA ASP A 557 -20.50 28.87 15.21
C ASP A 557 -21.87 28.16 14.98
N HIS A 558 -22.42 28.13 13.77
CA HIS A 558 -23.79 27.64 13.53
C HIS A 558 -23.98 26.63 12.37
N SER A 559 -22.92 26.10 11.75
CA SER A 559 -23.09 24.85 10.98
C SER A 559 -23.10 23.66 11.93
N LEU A 560 -24.27 23.05 12.12
CA LEU A 560 -24.50 21.82 12.90
C LEU A 560 -23.72 20.57 12.41
N ALA A 561 -22.68 20.75 11.58
CA ALA A 561 -21.90 19.69 10.95
C ALA A 561 -20.46 20.09 10.57
N SER A 562 -19.81 21.05 11.26
CA SER A 562 -18.34 21.05 11.23
C SER A 562 -17.89 19.87 12.09
N GLN A 563 -17.90 18.66 11.50
CA GLN A 563 -17.41 17.45 12.15
C GLN A 563 -15.95 17.68 12.52
N TYR A 564 -15.70 18.02 13.79
CA TYR A 564 -14.35 18.10 14.32
C TYR A 564 -13.68 16.74 14.12
N LYS A 565 -12.76 16.66 13.16
CA LYS A 565 -11.98 15.45 12.94
C LYS A 565 -11.08 15.25 14.17
N LEU A 566 -11.04 14.05 14.73
CA LEU A 566 -10.01 13.71 15.73
C LEU A 566 -8.63 13.63 15.04
N TRP A 567 -7.58 13.39 15.83
CA TRP A 567 -6.29 13.05 15.24
C TRP A 567 -6.37 11.69 14.52
N THR A 568 -5.42 11.41 13.64
CA THR A 568 -5.25 10.07 13.06
C THR A 568 -3.78 9.68 13.11
N SER A 569 -3.51 8.42 13.43
CA SER A 569 -2.16 7.87 13.44
C SER A 569 -1.90 7.05 12.19
N VAL A 570 -0.75 7.28 11.56
CA VAL A 570 -0.23 6.50 10.44
C VAL A 570 1.05 5.81 10.87
N TYR A 571 1.05 4.48 10.80
CA TYR A 571 2.17 3.61 11.14
C TYR A 571 2.94 3.29 9.86
N ILE A 572 4.23 3.63 9.81
CA ILE A 572 5.05 3.51 8.61
C ILE A 572 6.24 2.63 8.92
N PHE A 573 6.34 1.52 8.19
CA PHE A 573 7.38 0.52 8.37
C PHE A 573 8.45 0.63 7.27
N ASP A 574 9.71 0.62 7.70
CA ASP A 574 10.89 0.60 6.85
C ASP A 574 11.64 -0.73 6.97
N GLY A 575 11.45 -1.62 6.00
CA GLY A 575 11.97 -3.00 6.02
C GLY A 575 13.43 -3.18 5.62
N GLN A 576 14.23 -2.11 5.54
CA GLN A 576 15.64 -2.21 5.12
C GLN A 576 16.52 -2.91 6.14
N ASN A 577 17.26 -3.97 5.78
CA ASN A 577 18.07 -4.79 6.71
C ASN A 577 19.02 -3.99 7.65
N HIS A 578 19.58 -2.86 7.20
CA HIS A 578 20.48 -2.02 8.03
C HIS A 578 19.75 -1.01 8.94
N ILE A 579 18.48 -0.76 8.69
CA ILE A 579 17.61 0.20 9.40
C ILE A 579 16.41 -0.55 10.05
N GLY A 580 16.37 -1.88 9.91
CA GLY A 580 15.18 -2.73 9.67
C GLY A 580 14.25 -2.98 10.83
N LYS A 581 14.23 -2.05 11.76
CA LYS A 581 13.39 -2.08 12.93
C LYS A 581 12.82 -0.70 13.25
N LYS A 582 12.80 0.21 12.29
CA LYS A 582 12.19 1.53 12.52
C LYS A 582 10.73 1.51 12.17
N LEU A 583 9.91 1.70 13.19
CA LEU A 583 8.53 2.10 13.02
C LEU A 583 8.43 3.61 13.19
N ILE A 584 7.92 4.29 12.17
CA ILE A 584 7.59 5.71 12.27
C ILE A 584 6.10 5.82 12.55
N VAL A 585 5.75 6.40 13.68
CA VAL A 585 4.38 6.77 14.03
C VAL A 585 4.19 8.24 13.70
N SER A 586 3.30 8.53 12.75
CA SER A 586 2.94 9.89 12.37
C SER A 586 1.54 10.21 12.85
N THR A 587 1.42 11.08 13.86
CA THR A 587 0.14 11.56 14.38
C THR A 587 -0.23 12.84 13.66
N ILE A 588 -1.41 12.86 13.05
CA ILE A 588 -1.91 13.93 12.21
C ILE A 588 -3.03 14.63 12.94
N PHE A 589 -2.84 15.91 13.25
CA PHE A 589 -3.80 16.74 13.94
C PHE A 589 -4.41 17.77 13.00
N PRO A 590 -5.74 18.00 13.03
CA PRO A 590 -6.34 19.11 12.31
C PRO A 590 -5.91 20.45 12.93
N LEU A 591 -5.61 21.43 12.07
CA LEU A 591 -5.14 22.74 12.50
C LEU A 591 -6.22 23.53 13.24
N GLU A 592 -7.48 23.43 12.79
CA GLU A 592 -8.62 24.21 13.29
C GLU A 592 -8.82 24.08 14.81
N ASN A 593 -8.36 22.98 15.42
CA ASN A 593 -8.46 22.74 16.88
C ASN A 593 -7.20 22.13 17.48
N TYR A 594 -6.04 22.35 16.84
CA TYR A 594 -4.81 21.67 17.19
C TYR A 594 -4.51 21.65 18.69
N SER A 595 -4.57 22.78 19.39
CA SER A 595 -4.28 22.83 20.84
C SER A 595 -5.25 21.99 21.68
N ARG A 596 -6.54 21.95 21.31
CA ARG A 596 -7.55 21.15 22.01
C ARG A 596 -7.38 19.66 21.70
N THR A 597 -7.26 19.31 20.42
CA THR A 597 -7.07 17.94 19.95
C THR A 597 -5.76 17.34 20.47
N ARG A 598 -4.68 18.13 20.49
CA ARG A 598 -3.40 17.76 21.10
C ARG A 598 -3.50 17.56 22.61
N LYS A 599 -4.22 18.44 23.32
CA LYS A 599 -4.42 18.28 24.76
C LYS A 599 -5.22 17.00 25.08
N LEU A 600 -6.24 16.69 24.26
CA LEU A 600 -6.96 15.43 24.35
C LEU A 600 -6.00 14.25 24.13
N TYR A 601 -5.23 14.27 23.04
CA TYR A 601 -4.20 13.27 22.74
C TYR A 601 -3.23 13.06 23.91
N GLU A 602 -2.65 14.14 24.46
CA GLU A 602 -1.76 14.10 25.63
C GLU A 602 -2.45 13.56 26.90
N THR A 603 -3.75 13.82 27.07
CA THR A 603 -4.56 13.30 28.19
C THR A 603 -4.76 11.79 28.06
N PHE A 604 -5.02 11.30 26.85
CA PHE A 604 -5.16 9.88 26.56
C PHE A 604 -3.83 9.13 26.60
N SER A 605 -2.71 9.82 26.36
CA SER A 605 -1.38 9.20 26.26
C SER A 605 -0.68 8.88 27.58
N SER A 606 -1.33 9.11 28.73
CA SER A 606 -0.82 8.79 30.08
C SER A 606 0.58 9.33 30.39
N ASN A 607 0.64 10.49 31.07
CA ASN A 607 1.81 11.07 31.74
C ASN A 607 3.11 11.10 30.91
N HIS A 608 3.12 11.89 29.84
CA HIS A 608 4.37 12.40 29.30
C HIS A 608 5.03 13.37 30.30
N LYS A 609 6.14 12.95 30.92
CA LYS A 609 7.24 13.88 31.15
C LYS A 609 8.03 13.93 29.86
N GLN A 610 7.79 14.94 29.03
CA GLN A 610 8.72 15.25 27.95
C GLN A 610 10.08 15.57 28.58
N ASN A 611 11.07 14.69 28.37
CA ASN A 611 12.45 15.13 28.36
C ASN A 611 12.59 16.02 27.12
N GLY A 612 12.48 17.34 27.34
CA GLY A 612 12.54 18.39 26.32
C GLY A 612 13.91 18.46 25.65
N ASN A 613 14.18 17.50 24.76
CA ASN A 613 15.19 17.66 23.73
C ASN A 613 14.45 17.76 22.40
N ASP A 614 14.20 19.01 21.98
CA ASP A 614 13.89 19.36 20.59
C ASP A 614 15.03 18.87 19.69
N LYS A 615 15.02 17.58 19.36
CA LYS A 615 15.88 17.06 18.29
C LYS A 615 15.33 17.63 16.99
N ARG A 616 16.19 18.33 16.24
CA ARG A 616 15.88 18.72 14.86
C ARG A 616 15.43 17.48 14.09
N LYS A 617 14.25 17.55 13.46
CA LYS A 617 13.77 16.52 12.54
C LYS A 617 14.80 16.28 11.45
N SER A 618 15.02 15.02 11.09
CA SER A 618 15.88 14.67 9.97
C SER A 618 15.28 15.14 8.63
N ILE A 619 16.10 15.25 7.58
CA ILE A 619 15.62 15.59 6.23
C ILE A 619 14.61 14.54 5.75
N GLU A 620 14.88 13.26 6.01
CA GLU A 620 13.98 12.17 5.66
C GLU A 620 12.60 12.27 6.37
N GLU A 621 12.58 12.71 7.63
CA GLU A 621 11.32 12.99 8.35
C GLU A 621 10.56 14.16 7.74
N LEU A 622 11.25 15.23 7.34
CA LEU A 622 10.62 16.39 6.72
C LEU A 622 10.04 16.06 5.35
N ASP A 623 10.78 15.30 4.53
CA ASP A 623 10.32 14.83 3.22
C ASP A 623 9.10 13.89 3.37
N LEU A 624 9.07 13.06 4.43
CA LEU A 624 7.92 12.24 4.77
C LEU A 624 6.70 13.08 5.17
N ILE A 625 6.88 14.07 6.05
CA ILE A 625 5.79 14.99 6.47
C ILE A 625 5.21 15.70 5.25
N SER A 626 6.07 16.22 4.39
CA SER A 626 5.71 16.84 3.10
C SER A 626 4.85 15.90 2.25
N THR A 627 5.26 14.64 2.14
CA THR A 627 4.50 13.61 1.41
C THR A 627 3.14 13.33 2.03
N LEU A 628 3.04 13.20 3.36
CA LEU A 628 1.77 12.97 4.07
C LEU A 628 0.82 14.18 3.92
N GLN A 629 1.35 15.41 3.96
CA GLN A 629 0.56 16.63 3.78
C GLN A 629 -0.13 16.70 2.42
N THR A 630 0.37 16.02 1.38
CA THR A 630 -0.34 15.95 0.09
C THR A 630 -1.70 15.27 0.20
N ARG A 631 -1.87 14.33 1.15
CA ARG A 631 -3.12 13.61 1.38
C ARG A 631 -3.96 14.23 2.49
N TRP A 632 -3.34 14.62 3.60
CA TRP A 632 -4.07 15.15 4.76
C TRP A 632 -4.24 16.67 4.74
N GLY A 633 -3.60 17.37 3.80
CA GLY A 633 -3.76 18.81 3.59
C GLY A 633 -2.79 19.66 4.39
N GLY A 634 -2.58 20.90 3.94
CA GLY A 634 -1.70 21.88 4.59
C GLY A 634 -2.24 22.41 5.92
N GLU A 635 -3.53 22.21 6.20
CA GLU A 635 -4.18 22.54 7.48
C GLU A 635 -4.09 21.38 8.50
N THR A 636 -2.98 20.64 8.47
CA THR A 636 -2.68 19.60 9.45
C THR A 636 -1.30 19.80 10.04
N VAL A 637 -1.20 19.50 11.34
CA VAL A 637 0.06 19.43 12.05
C VAL A 637 0.43 17.95 12.18
N ILE A 638 1.58 17.58 11.63
CA ILE A 638 2.07 16.20 11.66
C ILE A 638 3.24 16.09 12.65
N GLU A 639 3.03 15.29 13.69
CA GLU A 639 4.04 14.92 14.67
C GLU A 639 4.55 13.52 14.36
N THR A 640 5.86 13.37 14.24
CA THR A 640 6.51 12.11 13.87
C THR A 640 7.32 11.60 15.05
N LYS A 641 7.21 10.30 15.30
CA LYS A 641 7.96 9.59 16.31
C LYS A 641 8.61 8.37 15.67
N ILE A 642 9.90 8.17 15.93
CA ILE A 642 10.65 7.02 15.44
C ILE A 642 10.87 6.09 16.62
N LEU A 643 10.45 4.84 16.46
CA LEU A 643 10.60 3.77 17.43
C LEU A 643 11.57 2.74 16.87
N ASN A 644 12.55 2.31 17.65
CA ASN A 644 13.47 1.24 17.24
C ASN A 644 13.01 -0.07 17.88
N LEU A 645 12.52 -0.99 17.04
CA LEU A 645 12.05 -2.33 17.38
C LEU A 645 13.19 -3.35 17.49
#